data_AF-A0A3E2YV57-F1
#
_entry.id   AF-A0A3E2YV57-F1
#
_cell.length_a   1.000
_cell.length_b   1.000
_cell.length_c   1.000
_cell.angle_alpha   90.00
_cell.angle_beta   90.00
_cell.angle_gamma   90.00
#
_symmetry.space_group_name_H-M   'P 1'
#
loop_
_entity.id
_entity.type
_entity.pdbx_description
1 polymer ?
#
loop_
_entity_poly.entity_id
_entity_poly.type
_entity_poly.pdbx_seq_one_letter_code
_entity_poly.pdbx_strand_id
1 'polypeptide(L)'
;MSPAARAPDRPRLSPSNVRGRLPRPPVLRELPVTHPSALPRRTLAALAAVALTAGGLAAGGAASAAPNHGTVVSAVPSAASPNIQDGTVFAIHDAGTKIVAAGSFTRVRNRNSDVDITRNYVLAFDKATGAVDTAFAPVVDNEVSAVAAGPTADTVYLAGKFNTVNGVTRRKLALVNLATGATVTSFAGPAFNGLIDDVAVAGNRLLVGGIFTTAGNANPRGGLASLNATTGALDGYLTTALTENHNYDGVSGAKAGVGAEKLALSPDGTQLVVIGNFRKADGVLHDQIVKLDLGATAATVADWNTSRYTPRCSHWAFDTYMRDVAFAPDGSYFVVVTTGGAYGGTLCDTAARWEAAATGDGQQPTWVDYSGGDTFLSVGISEQAVYVGGHLRWLNNSFGGDSAQAGAIGRASIAALDPRNGLPLSWNPGRHPRGYGVAELLVTPQGIWLGSDQSWIGNFTYRRERIAFFPLTGGNAPHPSTTAGLPGTVYQAGVPAPTNVLYRVNAGGPTVGSTVGGPDWSADDPGSPSPYHNAGSSASGFAPVGNLDATVPAGTPAALYTDERYDSGGGPEMEWNFPVPVGTEVEVRLYLANRYDGTSAPGSRVFDVTLDGTLVLDDLDLSGTVGHNVGTMRSFTVVSDGTVDIDFGHVVENPLVNAIEIVKTGPPPTGTGDEVQARAYDGAGTVGAPAPVANPDNTAWSTARGAFWVGGTLFYAMNGALQRRTFDGTTFGPPSLVDPYHDAYWDTVQTDSGPAGQTYVGVTSNFYPEIGNVTGMLYTAGRLYYTLAGQGGLYWRWFTPDSGAVGAEKFTVAGVTGFADTGAVLLAGGTLYRVSRSTGALASTAWAGGAPTGAFTTVSGPDVDGVDWRAKAVFVGP
;
A
#
# COMPACT_ATOMS: atom_id res chain seq x y z
N MET A 1 -19.04 8.11 -30.80
CA MET A 1 -20.13 7.19 -31.19
C MET A 1 -20.08 6.98 -32.70
N SER A 2 -19.83 5.76 -33.16
CA SER A 2 -20.22 5.21 -34.47
C SER A 2 -20.02 3.68 -34.44
N PRO A 3 -20.71 2.88 -35.27
CA PRO A 3 -21.17 1.55 -34.83
C PRO A 3 -20.32 0.36 -35.29
N ALA A 4 -20.38 -0.73 -34.52
CA ALA A 4 -19.91 -2.05 -34.92
C ALA A 4 -20.83 -2.69 -35.98
N ALA A 5 -20.25 -3.50 -36.87
CA ALA A 5 -20.99 -4.19 -37.94
C ALA A 5 -21.80 -5.39 -37.41
N ARG A 6 -22.94 -5.68 -38.06
CA ARG A 6 -23.89 -6.75 -37.68
C ARG A 6 -24.09 -7.73 -38.85
N ALA A 7 -24.09 -9.03 -38.56
CA ALA A 7 -24.44 -10.11 -39.50
C ALA A 7 -25.75 -10.82 -39.07
N PRO A 8 -26.46 -11.55 -39.97
CA PRO A 8 -27.92 -11.66 -39.89
C PRO A 8 -28.52 -12.92 -39.24
N ASP A 9 -29.83 -12.85 -38.97
CA ASP A 9 -30.69 -13.85 -38.30
C ASP A 9 -31.00 -15.14 -39.09
N ARG A 10 -31.37 -16.21 -38.35
CA ARG A 10 -32.63 -17.03 -38.44
C ARG A 10 -32.44 -18.44 -37.81
N PRO A 11 -33.50 -19.24 -37.56
CA PRO A 11 -34.62 -18.97 -36.65
C PRO A 11 -34.79 -20.09 -35.58
N ARG A 12 -35.67 -19.91 -34.58
CA ARG A 12 -35.97 -20.96 -33.57
C ARG A 12 -36.97 -22.00 -34.07
N LEU A 13 -36.82 -23.25 -33.61
CA LEU A 13 -37.88 -24.27 -33.57
C LEU A 13 -37.92 -24.97 -32.20
N SER A 14 -39.12 -25.36 -31.78
CA SER A 14 -39.52 -26.06 -30.53
C SER A 14 -40.98 -26.52 -30.76
N PRO A 15 -41.58 -27.52 -30.07
CA PRO A 15 -41.35 -28.05 -28.70
C PRO A 15 -41.04 -29.58 -28.72
N SER A 16 -41.25 -30.48 -27.73
CA SER A 16 -42.15 -30.54 -26.56
C SER A 16 -41.75 -31.62 -25.49
N ASN A 17 -42.54 -31.74 -24.42
CA ASN A 17 -42.32 -32.58 -23.22
C ASN A 17 -42.77 -34.06 -23.35
N VAL A 18 -42.37 -34.93 -22.40
CA VAL A 18 -43.27 -35.81 -21.59
C VAL A 18 -42.51 -36.48 -20.40
N ARG A 19 -43.23 -37.06 -19.42
CA ARG A 19 -42.74 -37.52 -18.09
C ARG A 19 -42.65 -39.07 -17.93
N GLY A 20 -41.93 -39.54 -16.89
CA GLY A 20 -42.00 -40.93 -16.35
C GLY A 20 -41.47 -41.03 -14.90
N ARG A 21 -41.83 -42.09 -14.13
CA ARG A 21 -41.46 -42.32 -12.70
C ARG A 21 -41.14 -43.80 -12.39
N LEU A 22 -40.16 -44.04 -11.49
CA LEU A 22 -40.01 -45.00 -10.35
C LEU A 22 -40.72 -46.40 -10.35
N PRO A 23 -40.22 -47.48 -9.68
CA PRO A 23 -39.63 -47.47 -8.31
C PRO A 23 -38.50 -48.52 -7.95
N ARG A 24 -38.23 -48.70 -6.63
CA ARG A 24 -37.39 -49.68 -5.86
C ARG A 24 -38.28 -50.36 -4.76
N PRO A 25 -37.83 -51.17 -3.73
CA PRO A 25 -36.56 -51.84 -3.37
C PRO A 25 -36.74 -53.40 -3.39
N PRO A 26 -36.39 -54.33 -2.43
CA PRO A 26 -35.74 -54.35 -1.07
C PRO A 26 -34.22 -54.68 -1.11
N VAL A 27 -33.38 -54.84 -0.05
CA VAL A 27 -33.43 -54.81 1.45
C VAL A 27 -33.57 -56.14 2.24
N LEU A 28 -32.45 -56.63 2.84
CA LEU A 28 -32.27 -57.63 3.96
C LEU A 28 -30.76 -57.63 4.38
N ARG A 29 -30.28 -58.04 5.57
CA ARG A 29 -30.63 -57.81 7.00
C ARG A 29 -29.41 -58.18 7.90
N GLU A 30 -29.36 -57.72 9.16
CA GLU A 30 -28.18 -57.70 10.06
C GLU A 30 -28.02 -58.91 11.04
N LEU A 31 -27.11 -58.76 12.03
CA LEU A 31 -27.02 -59.36 13.40
C LEU A 31 -25.80 -60.33 13.68
N PRO A 32 -25.37 -60.61 14.95
CA PRO A 32 -24.21 -59.94 15.59
C PRO A 32 -23.32 -60.89 16.48
N VAL A 33 -23.02 -60.52 17.76
CA VAL A 33 -22.50 -61.36 18.91
C VAL A 33 -20.96 -61.66 18.93
N THR A 34 -20.16 -61.58 20.02
CA THR A 34 -20.22 -61.02 21.42
C THR A 34 -18.81 -60.88 22.04
N HIS A 35 -18.64 -60.11 23.12
CA HIS A 35 -17.48 -60.16 24.05
C HIS A 35 -17.66 -61.17 25.21
N PRO A 36 -16.57 -61.66 25.83
CA PRO A 36 -16.49 -61.98 27.26
C PRO A 36 -15.34 -61.23 27.98
N SER A 37 -15.18 -61.40 29.31
CA SER A 37 -14.51 -60.40 30.18
C SER A 37 -13.57 -60.93 31.30
N ALA A 38 -12.42 -60.23 31.43
CA ALA A 38 -11.74 -59.76 32.66
C ALA A 38 -11.10 -60.70 33.72
N LEU A 39 -10.10 -60.12 34.42
CA LEU A 39 -9.46 -60.48 35.72
C LEU A 39 -8.32 -61.55 35.72
N PRO A 40 -7.39 -61.54 36.71
CA PRO A 40 -6.60 -60.37 37.18
C PRO A 40 -5.13 -60.66 37.62
N ARG A 41 -4.41 -59.59 38.06
CA ARG A 41 -3.26 -59.54 39.01
C ARG A 41 -1.79 -59.79 38.54
N ARG A 42 -1.03 -58.69 38.63
CA ARG A 42 0.22 -58.45 39.43
C ARG A 42 1.60 -58.27 38.74
N THR A 43 2.14 -57.07 39.02
CA THR A 43 3.55 -56.69 39.38
C THR A 43 4.67 -56.55 38.34
N LEU A 44 5.11 -55.28 38.22
CA LEU A 44 6.47 -54.75 38.00
C LEU A 44 7.20 -54.92 36.65
N ALA A 45 7.24 -53.80 35.93
CA ALA A 45 8.46 -53.09 35.50
C ALA A 45 9.50 -53.82 34.62
N ALA A 46 9.36 -53.61 33.30
CA ALA A 46 10.47 -53.51 32.35
C ALA A 46 10.12 -52.42 31.31
N LEU A 47 11.12 -51.85 30.62
CA LEU A 47 10.87 -50.82 29.61
C LEU A 47 10.16 -51.41 28.39
N ALA A 48 9.02 -50.83 28.02
CA ALA A 48 8.42 -50.99 26.70
C ALA A 48 8.42 -49.63 26.01
N ALA A 49 9.07 -49.54 24.85
CA ALA A 49 8.93 -48.35 24.00
C ALA A 49 7.46 -48.25 23.56
N VAL A 50 6.84 -47.09 23.76
CA VAL A 50 5.50 -46.84 23.23
C VAL A 50 5.63 -46.69 21.72
N ALA A 51 5.43 -47.80 21.02
CA ALA A 51 5.17 -47.81 19.59
C ALA A 51 3.80 -47.16 19.35
N LEU A 52 3.76 -45.82 19.42
CA LEU A 52 2.67 -45.03 18.87
C LEU A 52 2.55 -45.43 17.40
N THR A 53 1.45 -46.11 17.07
CA THR A 53 1.06 -46.33 15.69
C THR A 53 0.76 -44.97 15.09
N ALA A 54 1.76 -44.40 14.40
CA ALA A 54 1.62 -43.19 13.61
C ALA A 54 0.66 -43.48 12.44
N GLY A 55 -0.64 -43.45 12.71
CA GLY A 55 -1.69 -43.46 11.71
C GLY A 55 -1.40 -42.33 10.74
N GLY A 56 -1.26 -42.67 9.46
CA GLY A 56 -0.42 -41.90 8.55
C GLY A 56 -0.78 -40.41 8.48
N LEU A 57 0.14 -39.57 8.96
CA LEU A 57 0.39 -38.28 8.32
C LEU A 57 0.84 -38.59 6.90
N ALA A 58 -0.11 -38.61 5.97
CA ALA A 58 0.18 -38.74 4.55
C ALA A 58 1.06 -37.55 4.16
N ALA A 59 2.24 -37.82 3.59
CA ALA A 59 3.05 -36.78 3.01
C ALA A 59 2.22 -36.05 1.94
N GLY A 60 2.19 -34.72 2.00
CA GLY A 60 1.70 -33.91 0.90
C GLY A 60 2.49 -34.20 -0.39
N GLY A 61 1.99 -33.68 -1.52
CA GLY A 61 2.81 -33.65 -2.73
C GLY A 61 4.16 -32.97 -2.43
N ALA A 62 5.23 -33.40 -3.09
CA ALA A 62 6.48 -32.66 -3.02
C ALA A 62 6.19 -31.24 -3.54
N ALA A 63 6.35 -30.24 -2.65
CA ALA A 63 6.00 -28.86 -2.96
C ALA A 63 6.74 -28.37 -4.21
N SER A 64 6.09 -27.51 -4.99
CA SER A 64 6.74 -26.86 -6.13
C SER A 64 7.95 -26.08 -5.61
N ALA A 65 9.10 -26.26 -6.26
CA ALA A 65 10.31 -25.56 -5.86
C ALA A 65 10.13 -24.05 -6.13
N ALA A 66 10.11 -23.26 -5.06
CA ALA A 66 10.03 -21.81 -5.12
C ALA A 66 11.09 -21.23 -6.10
N PRO A 67 10.81 -20.13 -6.82
CA PRO A 67 11.76 -19.58 -7.77
C PRO A 67 12.98 -18.94 -7.10
N ASN A 68 12.95 -18.69 -5.78
CA ASN A 68 14.08 -18.19 -4.98
C ASN A 68 14.68 -16.89 -5.53
N HIS A 69 13.83 -15.95 -5.95
CA HIS A 69 14.24 -14.64 -6.44
C HIS A 69 14.81 -13.80 -5.28
N GLY A 70 16.10 -13.47 -5.35
CA GLY A 70 16.71 -12.43 -4.50
C GLY A 70 16.59 -11.01 -5.07
N THR A 71 16.09 -10.89 -6.31
CA THR A 71 15.97 -9.63 -7.06
C THR A 71 14.68 -9.61 -7.89
N VAL A 72 14.21 -8.41 -8.26
CA VAL A 72 13.37 -8.25 -9.45
C VAL A 72 14.24 -8.54 -10.67
N VAL A 73 13.68 -9.18 -11.70
CA VAL A 73 14.40 -9.50 -12.95
C VAL A 73 14.96 -8.24 -13.64
N SER A 74 15.92 -8.43 -14.56
CA SER A 74 16.42 -7.34 -15.40
C SER A 74 15.30 -6.72 -16.24
N ALA A 75 15.40 -5.43 -16.57
CA ALA A 75 14.51 -4.79 -17.55
C ALA A 75 14.91 -5.13 -19.01
N VAL A 76 16.10 -5.69 -19.23
CA VAL A 76 16.59 -6.08 -20.55
C VAL A 76 16.26 -7.56 -20.82
N PRO A 77 15.39 -7.87 -21.80
CA PRO A 77 15.06 -9.27 -22.09
C PRO A 77 16.21 -9.99 -22.80
N SER A 78 16.45 -11.25 -22.45
CA SER A 78 17.41 -12.14 -23.11
C SER A 78 17.14 -12.25 -24.62
N ALA A 79 18.19 -12.44 -25.40
CA ALA A 79 18.09 -12.74 -26.83
C ALA A 79 17.85 -14.24 -27.12
N ALA A 80 17.92 -15.12 -26.12
CA ALA A 80 17.70 -16.56 -26.26
C ALA A 80 16.20 -16.93 -26.35
N SER A 81 15.49 -16.40 -27.35
CA SER A 81 14.15 -16.84 -27.71
C SER A 81 13.97 -16.90 -29.24
N PRO A 82 13.15 -17.82 -29.76
CA PRO A 82 12.76 -17.85 -31.17
C PRO A 82 11.85 -16.65 -31.50
N ASN A 83 11.47 -16.51 -32.76
CA ASN A 83 10.55 -15.47 -33.20
C ASN A 83 9.21 -16.08 -33.65
N ILE A 84 8.14 -15.92 -32.87
CA ILE A 84 6.79 -16.45 -33.20
C ILE A 84 6.06 -15.40 -34.07
N GLN A 85 5.74 -15.75 -35.32
CA GLN A 85 5.43 -14.78 -36.38
C GLN A 85 3.98 -14.27 -36.39
N ASP A 86 3.08 -14.94 -35.70
CA ASP A 86 1.63 -14.72 -35.76
C ASP A 86 0.93 -15.12 -34.45
N GLY A 87 -0.37 -14.84 -34.32
CA GLY A 87 -1.19 -15.21 -33.17
C GLY A 87 -0.76 -14.58 -31.84
N THR A 88 -1.04 -15.30 -30.76
CA THR A 88 -0.73 -14.96 -29.36
C THR A 88 -0.17 -16.22 -28.67
N VAL A 89 0.77 -16.04 -27.73
CA VAL A 89 1.17 -17.09 -26.78
C VAL A 89 0.27 -16.98 -25.53
N PHE A 90 -0.50 -18.03 -25.23
CA PHE A 90 -1.44 -18.09 -24.10
C PHE A 90 -0.91 -18.87 -22.90
N ALA A 91 0.04 -19.79 -23.10
CA ALA A 91 0.67 -20.54 -22.01
C ALA A 91 2.13 -20.89 -22.30
N ILE A 92 2.96 -20.93 -21.26
CA ILE A 92 4.37 -21.27 -21.32
C ILE A 92 4.68 -22.30 -20.22
N HIS A 93 5.43 -23.35 -20.55
CA HIS A 93 5.91 -24.35 -19.60
C HIS A 93 7.43 -24.53 -19.70
N ASP A 94 8.11 -24.40 -18.56
CA ASP A 94 9.55 -24.63 -18.41
C ASP A 94 9.83 -26.11 -18.16
N ALA A 95 10.23 -26.81 -19.22
CA ALA A 95 10.60 -28.23 -19.19
C ALA A 95 12.13 -28.41 -19.01
N GLY A 96 12.76 -27.55 -18.20
CA GLY A 96 14.16 -27.66 -17.78
C GLY A 96 15.16 -27.19 -18.84
N THR A 97 15.44 -28.03 -19.84
CA THR A 97 16.32 -27.70 -20.98
C THR A 97 15.56 -27.07 -22.14
N LYS A 98 14.25 -27.29 -22.22
CA LYS A 98 13.36 -26.72 -23.24
C LYS A 98 12.31 -25.84 -22.59
N ILE A 99 11.86 -24.83 -23.34
CA ILE A 99 10.58 -24.16 -23.10
C ILE A 99 9.57 -24.72 -24.10
N VAL A 100 8.39 -25.08 -23.61
CA VAL A 100 7.20 -25.34 -24.42
C VAL A 100 6.33 -24.09 -24.38
N ALA A 101 5.88 -23.60 -25.52
CA ALA A 101 4.97 -22.45 -25.60
C ALA A 101 3.77 -22.81 -26.47
N ALA A 102 2.58 -22.35 -26.07
CA ALA A 102 1.30 -22.70 -26.68
C ALA A 102 0.41 -21.46 -26.90
N GLY A 103 -0.52 -21.56 -27.85
CA GLY A 103 -1.50 -20.52 -28.10
C GLY A 103 -2.20 -20.63 -29.47
N SER A 104 -2.37 -19.50 -30.14
CA SER A 104 -3.09 -19.37 -31.43
C SER A 104 -2.19 -19.23 -32.67
N PHE A 105 -0.87 -19.16 -32.49
CA PHE A 105 0.11 -19.01 -33.56
C PHE A 105 0.18 -20.24 -34.49
N THR A 106 0.70 -20.05 -35.70
CA THR A 106 0.91 -21.13 -36.69
C THR A 106 2.34 -21.22 -37.23
N ARG A 107 3.17 -20.20 -37.00
CA ARG A 107 4.45 -20.04 -37.70
C ARG A 107 5.52 -19.42 -36.81
N VAL A 108 6.71 -20.03 -36.81
CA VAL A 108 7.85 -19.58 -36.00
C VAL A 108 9.12 -19.52 -36.83
N ARG A 109 10.12 -18.73 -36.41
CA ARG A 109 11.45 -18.68 -37.00
C ARG A 109 12.50 -18.84 -35.91
N ASN A 110 13.64 -19.43 -36.26
CA ASN A 110 14.85 -19.25 -35.45
C ASN A 110 15.25 -17.77 -35.44
N ARG A 111 15.85 -17.29 -34.34
CA ARG A 111 16.35 -15.91 -34.28
C ARG A 111 17.41 -15.71 -35.37
N ASN A 112 17.38 -14.53 -36.01
CA ASN A 112 18.24 -14.16 -37.14
C ASN A 112 18.10 -15.07 -38.39
N SER A 113 16.96 -15.78 -38.53
CA SER A 113 16.60 -16.53 -39.74
C SER A 113 15.30 -16.00 -40.35
N ASP A 114 15.23 -15.97 -41.68
CA ASP A 114 13.99 -15.72 -42.43
C ASP A 114 13.25 -17.00 -42.86
N VAL A 115 13.78 -18.18 -42.50
CA VAL A 115 13.15 -19.47 -42.79
C VAL A 115 12.01 -19.72 -41.81
N ASP A 116 10.79 -19.72 -42.33
CA ASP A 116 9.58 -20.08 -41.59
C ASP A 116 9.53 -21.59 -41.29
N ILE A 117 9.15 -21.91 -40.05
CA ILE A 117 8.89 -23.25 -39.54
C ILE A 117 7.41 -23.29 -39.12
N THR A 118 6.61 -24.14 -39.74
CA THR A 118 5.21 -24.34 -39.34
C THR A 118 5.14 -24.98 -37.95
N ARG A 119 4.40 -24.33 -37.04
CA ARG A 119 4.05 -24.82 -35.70
C ARG A 119 2.66 -24.34 -35.34
N ASN A 120 1.68 -25.19 -35.60
CA ASN A 120 0.30 -24.93 -35.25
C ASN A 120 0.13 -25.10 -33.73
N TYR A 121 -0.17 -24.00 -33.05
CA TYR A 121 -0.68 -23.91 -31.68
C TYR A 121 0.28 -24.33 -30.55
N VAL A 122 1.39 -25.02 -30.85
CA VAL A 122 2.44 -25.35 -29.87
C VAL A 122 3.82 -25.45 -30.54
N LEU A 123 4.87 -24.98 -29.84
CA LEU A 123 6.27 -25.30 -30.15
C LEU A 123 7.04 -25.71 -28.90
N ALA A 124 8.22 -26.29 -29.11
CA ALA A 124 9.29 -26.34 -28.12
C ALA A 124 10.56 -25.69 -28.69
N PHE A 125 11.39 -25.12 -27.82
CA PHE A 125 12.70 -24.58 -28.18
C PHE A 125 13.70 -24.76 -27.03
N ASP A 126 14.99 -24.83 -27.37
CA ASP A 126 16.08 -24.92 -26.40
C ASP A 126 16.19 -23.62 -25.57
N LYS A 127 16.16 -23.75 -24.25
CA LYS A 127 16.06 -22.63 -23.30
C LYS A 127 17.33 -21.78 -23.24
N ALA A 128 18.49 -22.34 -23.58
CA ALA A 128 19.79 -21.65 -23.50
C ALA A 128 20.11 -20.85 -24.77
N THR A 129 19.67 -21.32 -25.93
CA THR A 129 20.00 -20.76 -27.26
C THR A 129 18.82 -20.06 -27.94
N GLY A 130 17.58 -20.37 -27.56
CA GLY A 130 16.38 -19.93 -28.28
C GLY A 130 16.13 -20.69 -29.60
N ALA A 131 16.85 -21.78 -29.87
CA ALA A 131 16.71 -22.56 -31.10
C ALA A 131 15.43 -23.42 -31.08
N VAL A 132 14.57 -23.27 -32.09
CA VAL A 132 13.35 -24.05 -32.27
C VAL A 132 13.71 -25.53 -32.44
N ASP A 133 13.20 -26.37 -31.54
CA ASP A 133 13.36 -27.82 -31.63
C ASP A 133 12.54 -28.35 -32.81
N THR A 134 13.18 -28.91 -33.83
CA THR A 134 12.52 -29.45 -35.03
C THR A 134 12.04 -30.90 -34.89
N ALA A 135 12.41 -31.61 -33.82
CA ALA A 135 11.90 -32.94 -33.51
C ALA A 135 10.55 -32.89 -32.79
N PHE A 136 10.31 -31.92 -31.90
CA PHE A 136 9.01 -31.72 -31.26
C PHE A 136 7.99 -31.07 -32.22
N ALA A 137 7.31 -31.90 -33.03
CA ALA A 137 6.38 -31.45 -34.07
C ALA A 137 4.99 -32.14 -33.99
N PRO A 138 4.24 -32.00 -32.87
CA PRO A 138 2.89 -32.51 -32.78
C PRO A 138 1.94 -31.78 -33.75
N VAL A 139 1.07 -32.51 -34.45
CA VAL A 139 0.03 -31.93 -35.31
C VAL A 139 -1.28 -31.81 -34.53
N VAL A 140 -1.67 -30.58 -34.19
CA VAL A 140 -2.90 -30.25 -33.44
C VAL A 140 -3.88 -29.49 -34.35
N ASP A 141 -5.17 -29.81 -34.26
CA ASP A 141 -6.22 -29.26 -35.16
C ASP A 141 -6.92 -27.97 -34.69
N ASN A 142 -6.56 -27.45 -33.51
CA ASN A 142 -7.06 -26.18 -32.98
C ASN A 142 -6.14 -25.65 -31.86
N GLU A 143 -6.45 -24.46 -31.36
CA GLU A 143 -5.67 -23.76 -30.33
C GLU A 143 -5.45 -24.60 -29.07
N VAL A 144 -4.24 -24.46 -28.50
CA VAL A 144 -3.84 -25.00 -27.20
C VAL A 144 -3.86 -23.84 -26.21
N SER A 145 -4.76 -23.90 -25.23
CA SER A 145 -4.93 -22.86 -24.21
C SER A 145 -3.86 -22.98 -23.12
N ALA A 146 -3.56 -24.20 -22.67
CA ALA A 146 -2.67 -24.48 -21.54
C ALA A 146 -1.72 -25.65 -21.79
N VAL A 147 -0.56 -25.61 -21.12
CA VAL A 147 0.47 -26.64 -21.13
C VAL A 147 1.02 -26.89 -19.73
N ALA A 148 1.21 -28.16 -19.36
CA ALA A 148 1.68 -28.55 -18.03
C ALA A 148 2.61 -29.77 -18.08
N ALA A 149 3.47 -29.93 -17.07
CA ALA A 149 4.38 -31.06 -16.94
C ALA A 149 3.65 -32.41 -17.02
N GLY A 150 4.14 -33.33 -17.84
CA GLY A 150 3.61 -34.69 -17.88
C GLY A 150 4.02 -35.53 -16.66
N PRO A 151 3.54 -36.78 -16.56
CA PRO A 151 3.86 -37.68 -15.44
C PRO A 151 5.32 -38.18 -15.48
N THR A 152 6.06 -37.91 -16.57
CA THR A 152 7.52 -38.05 -16.67
C THR A 152 8.12 -36.83 -17.36
N ALA A 153 9.39 -36.52 -17.08
CA ALA A 153 10.09 -35.36 -17.66
C ALA A 153 10.14 -35.34 -19.21
N ASP A 154 10.07 -36.52 -19.85
CA ASP A 154 10.02 -36.65 -21.31
C ASP A 154 8.61 -36.43 -21.89
N THR A 155 7.67 -35.86 -21.14
CA THR A 155 6.27 -35.69 -21.57
C THR A 155 5.64 -34.37 -21.11
N VAL A 156 4.68 -33.87 -21.87
CA VAL A 156 3.96 -32.61 -21.60
C VAL A 156 2.48 -32.75 -21.96
N TYR A 157 1.59 -32.25 -21.11
CA TYR A 157 0.16 -32.14 -21.43
C TYR A 157 -0.10 -30.96 -22.34
N LEU A 158 -1.00 -31.16 -23.32
CA LEU A 158 -1.60 -30.10 -24.11
C LEU A 158 -3.09 -30.05 -23.76
N ALA A 159 -3.61 -28.87 -23.44
CA ALA A 159 -5.02 -28.64 -23.14
C ALA A 159 -5.56 -27.46 -23.99
N GLY A 160 -6.81 -27.53 -24.45
CA GLY A 160 -7.36 -26.46 -25.29
C GLY A 160 -8.62 -26.83 -26.08
N LYS A 161 -8.73 -26.27 -27.28
CA LYS A 161 -9.92 -26.31 -28.14
C LYS A 161 -9.92 -27.47 -29.14
N PHE A 162 -8.80 -28.19 -29.27
CA PHE A 162 -8.56 -29.24 -30.28
C PHE A 162 -9.39 -30.52 -30.12
N ASN A 163 -9.50 -31.31 -31.18
CA ASN A 163 -10.21 -32.59 -31.22
C ASN A 163 -9.30 -33.78 -31.59
N THR A 164 -8.21 -33.51 -32.30
CA THR A 164 -7.22 -34.51 -32.72
C THR A 164 -5.78 -34.04 -32.46
N VAL A 165 -4.91 -34.99 -32.15
CA VAL A 165 -3.46 -34.80 -32.02
C VAL A 165 -2.74 -35.92 -32.76
N ASN A 166 -1.90 -35.57 -33.72
CA ASN A 166 -1.25 -36.48 -34.67
C ASN A 166 -2.26 -37.38 -35.42
N GLY A 167 -3.41 -36.82 -35.80
CA GLY A 167 -4.51 -37.52 -36.47
C GLY A 167 -5.33 -38.46 -35.58
N VAL A 168 -4.93 -38.68 -34.32
CA VAL A 168 -5.66 -39.50 -33.35
C VAL A 168 -6.66 -38.62 -32.59
N THR A 169 -7.91 -39.08 -32.45
CA THR A 169 -8.93 -38.40 -31.64
C THR A 169 -8.46 -38.25 -30.19
N ARG A 170 -8.24 -37.00 -29.78
CA ARG A 170 -7.85 -36.57 -28.44
C ARG A 170 -8.58 -35.27 -28.18
N ARG A 171 -9.81 -35.37 -27.66
CA ARG A 171 -10.66 -34.19 -27.45
C ARG A 171 -10.17 -33.39 -26.25
N LYS A 172 -9.75 -32.16 -26.53
CA LYS A 172 -9.42 -31.08 -25.57
C LYS A 172 -8.22 -31.31 -24.66
N LEU A 173 -7.79 -32.56 -24.49
CA LEU A 173 -6.65 -32.95 -23.66
C LEU A 173 -5.84 -34.06 -24.34
N ALA A 174 -4.52 -33.90 -24.33
CA ALA A 174 -3.57 -34.90 -24.78
C ALA A 174 -2.31 -34.89 -23.91
N LEU A 175 -1.57 -36.01 -23.92
CA LEU A 175 -0.21 -36.12 -23.42
C LEU A 175 0.69 -36.45 -24.61
N VAL A 176 1.78 -35.72 -24.80
CA VAL A 176 2.75 -35.92 -25.90
C VAL A 176 4.17 -36.05 -25.36
N ASN A 177 5.02 -36.76 -26.10
CA ASN A 177 6.45 -36.87 -25.78
C ASN A 177 7.21 -35.59 -26.15
N LEU A 178 7.99 -35.06 -25.21
CA LEU A 178 8.74 -33.80 -25.31
C LEU A 178 9.91 -33.84 -26.31
N ALA A 179 10.36 -35.03 -26.72
CA ALA A 179 11.43 -35.17 -27.72
C ALA A 179 10.91 -35.23 -29.17
N THR A 180 9.65 -35.62 -29.40
CA THR A 180 9.14 -35.96 -30.75
C THR A 180 7.76 -35.41 -31.08
N GLY A 181 7.03 -34.88 -30.10
CA GLY A 181 5.60 -34.54 -30.26
C GLY A 181 4.67 -35.76 -30.39
N ALA A 182 5.18 -36.99 -30.32
CA ALA A 182 4.38 -38.21 -30.48
C ALA A 182 3.34 -38.35 -29.36
N THR A 183 2.11 -38.72 -29.73
CA THR A 183 0.99 -38.90 -28.79
C THR A 183 1.25 -40.07 -27.86
N VAL A 184 1.24 -39.85 -26.54
CA VAL A 184 1.32 -40.93 -25.55
C VAL A 184 -0.01 -41.69 -25.56
N THR A 185 0.00 -42.90 -26.13
CA THR A 185 -1.23 -43.67 -26.42
C THR A 185 -1.85 -44.28 -25.17
N SER A 186 -1.04 -44.63 -24.17
CA SER A 186 -1.46 -45.18 -22.87
C SER A 186 -2.24 -44.18 -22.00
N PHE A 187 -2.01 -42.88 -22.19
CA PHE A 187 -2.88 -41.84 -21.63
C PHE A 187 -4.12 -41.73 -22.51
N ALA A 188 -5.30 -42.01 -21.96
CA ALA A 188 -6.58 -42.01 -22.67
C ALA A 188 -7.63 -41.19 -21.91
N GLY A 189 -7.47 -39.85 -21.96
CA GLY A 189 -8.41 -38.90 -21.36
C GLY A 189 -9.86 -39.09 -21.82
N PRO A 190 -10.86 -38.74 -20.99
CA PRO A 190 -12.24 -39.23 -21.12
C PRO A 190 -13.06 -38.61 -22.27
N ALA A 191 -12.43 -37.86 -23.17
CA ALA A 191 -13.03 -37.16 -24.32
C ALA A 191 -14.16 -36.16 -23.93
N PHE A 192 -13.74 -35.05 -23.30
CA PHE A 192 -14.58 -33.92 -22.88
C PHE A 192 -15.47 -33.37 -24.00
N ASN A 193 -16.66 -32.88 -23.63
CA ASN A 193 -17.66 -32.36 -24.57
C ASN A 193 -17.53 -30.86 -24.91
N GLY A 194 -16.92 -30.09 -24.01
CA GLY A 194 -16.60 -28.68 -24.17
C GLY A 194 -15.11 -28.44 -23.91
N LEU A 195 -14.63 -27.21 -24.15
CA LEU A 195 -13.20 -26.89 -24.16
C LEU A 195 -12.58 -26.89 -22.75
N ILE A 196 -11.26 -27.08 -22.70
CA ILE A 196 -10.45 -26.97 -21.48
C ILE A 196 -9.61 -25.70 -21.64
N ASP A 197 -9.69 -24.82 -20.65
CA ASP A 197 -8.94 -23.57 -20.64
C ASP A 197 -7.64 -23.74 -19.86
N ASP A 198 -7.65 -24.50 -18.76
CA ASP A 198 -6.49 -24.67 -17.88
C ASP A 198 -6.38 -26.06 -17.22
N VAL A 199 -5.16 -26.45 -16.82
CA VAL A 199 -4.82 -27.74 -16.19
C VAL A 199 -3.71 -27.62 -15.15
N ALA A 200 -3.90 -28.21 -13.97
CA ALA A 200 -2.93 -28.21 -12.87
C ALA A 200 -2.57 -29.63 -12.42
N VAL A 201 -1.31 -29.87 -12.03
CA VAL A 201 -0.83 -31.21 -11.61
C VAL A 201 -0.65 -31.25 -10.09
N ALA A 202 -1.49 -32.05 -9.41
CA ALA A 202 -1.48 -32.23 -7.96
C ALA A 202 -1.10 -33.68 -7.62
N GLY A 203 0.20 -33.93 -7.43
CA GLY A 203 0.73 -35.28 -7.26
C GLY A 203 0.48 -36.15 -8.50
N ASN A 204 -0.15 -37.32 -8.33
CA ASN A 204 -0.55 -38.18 -9.46
C ASN A 204 -1.96 -37.86 -10.03
N ARG A 205 -2.48 -36.65 -9.77
CA ARG A 205 -3.75 -36.17 -10.32
C ARG A 205 -3.51 -35.00 -11.26
N LEU A 206 -4.17 -35.04 -12.42
CA LEU A 206 -4.32 -33.91 -13.32
C LEU A 206 -5.70 -33.29 -13.06
N LEU A 207 -5.72 -32.08 -12.52
CA LEU A 207 -6.91 -31.26 -12.31
C LEU A 207 -7.18 -30.49 -13.61
N VAL A 208 -8.45 -30.40 -14.00
CA VAL A 208 -8.87 -29.91 -15.32
C VAL A 208 -9.99 -28.89 -15.17
N GLY A 209 -9.81 -27.70 -15.73
CA GLY A 209 -10.75 -26.58 -15.69
C GLY A 209 -11.11 -26.09 -17.09
N GLY A 210 -12.38 -25.77 -17.32
CA GLY A 210 -12.80 -25.23 -18.62
C GLY A 210 -14.31 -25.15 -18.77
N ILE A 211 -14.74 -24.76 -19.97
CA ILE A 211 -16.15 -24.68 -20.35
C ILE A 211 -16.64 -26.04 -20.88
N PHE A 212 -16.97 -26.97 -19.98
CA PHE A 212 -17.54 -28.29 -20.29
C PHE A 212 -18.62 -28.74 -19.28
N THR A 213 -19.48 -29.68 -19.70
CA THR A 213 -20.54 -30.26 -18.84
C THR A 213 -20.42 -31.77 -18.65
N THR A 214 -19.59 -32.45 -19.44
CA THR A 214 -19.25 -33.86 -19.21
C THR A 214 -17.77 -34.16 -19.47
N ALA A 215 -17.20 -34.98 -18.59
CA ALA A 215 -15.92 -35.66 -18.81
C ALA A 215 -16.18 -37.01 -19.49
N GLY A 216 -16.55 -36.94 -20.77
CA GLY A 216 -17.04 -38.07 -21.55
C GLY A 216 -18.54 -38.32 -21.36
N ASN A 217 -19.18 -38.93 -22.37
CA ASN A 217 -20.65 -38.99 -22.53
C ASN A 217 -21.45 -39.51 -21.31
N ALA A 218 -20.85 -40.29 -20.42
CA ALA A 218 -21.52 -40.90 -19.26
C ALA A 218 -21.27 -40.17 -17.92
N ASN A 219 -20.35 -39.20 -17.86
CA ASN A 219 -19.88 -38.61 -16.60
C ASN A 219 -20.16 -37.10 -16.53
N PRO A 220 -21.24 -36.66 -15.86
CA PRO A 220 -21.46 -35.25 -15.58
C PRO A 220 -20.30 -34.64 -14.78
N ARG A 221 -19.82 -33.49 -15.23
CA ARG A 221 -18.79 -32.66 -14.58
C ARG A 221 -19.01 -31.20 -15.02
N GLY A 222 -19.40 -30.33 -14.10
CA GLY A 222 -19.64 -28.91 -14.38
C GLY A 222 -18.37 -28.11 -14.30
N GLY A 223 -17.66 -27.96 -15.42
CA GLY A 223 -16.46 -27.14 -15.58
C GLY A 223 -15.18 -27.56 -14.83
N LEU A 224 -15.25 -28.53 -13.92
CA LEU A 224 -14.11 -29.09 -13.17
C LEU A 224 -14.10 -30.62 -13.22
N ALA A 225 -12.89 -31.20 -13.30
CA ALA A 225 -12.67 -32.64 -13.21
C ALA A 225 -11.25 -32.99 -12.72
N SER A 226 -11.07 -34.22 -12.24
CA SER A 226 -9.76 -34.80 -11.91
C SER A 226 -9.54 -36.12 -12.65
N LEU A 227 -8.34 -36.28 -13.21
CA LEU A 227 -7.90 -37.49 -13.90
C LEU A 227 -6.67 -38.07 -13.19
N ASN A 228 -6.48 -39.38 -13.29
CA ASN A 228 -5.18 -40.00 -13.05
C ASN A 228 -4.16 -39.44 -14.06
N ALA A 229 -3.05 -38.87 -13.57
CA ALA A 229 -2.07 -38.19 -14.42
C ALA A 229 -1.46 -39.16 -15.47
N THR A 230 -1.08 -40.37 -15.06
CA THR A 230 -0.43 -41.35 -15.94
C THR A 230 -1.36 -41.92 -17.02
N THR A 231 -2.63 -42.19 -16.71
CA THR A 231 -3.54 -42.92 -17.62
C THR A 231 -4.65 -42.07 -18.24
N GLY A 232 -4.92 -40.86 -17.72
CA GLY A 232 -6.04 -40.02 -18.14
C GLY A 232 -7.40 -40.54 -17.68
N ALA A 233 -7.47 -41.62 -16.90
CA ALA A 233 -8.73 -42.13 -16.36
C ALA A 233 -9.37 -41.12 -15.39
N LEU A 234 -10.63 -40.78 -15.64
CA LEU A 234 -11.44 -39.92 -14.75
C LEU A 234 -11.64 -40.59 -13.39
N ASP A 235 -11.44 -39.83 -12.31
CA ASP A 235 -11.73 -40.27 -10.95
C ASP A 235 -12.83 -39.42 -10.27
N GLY A 236 -13.06 -39.67 -8.98
CA GLY A 236 -14.03 -38.98 -8.14
C GLY A 236 -13.43 -37.97 -7.17
N TYR A 237 -12.19 -37.50 -7.39
CA TYR A 237 -11.49 -36.61 -6.46
C TYR A 237 -12.02 -35.18 -6.49
N LEU A 238 -12.09 -34.58 -7.67
CA LEU A 238 -12.64 -33.25 -7.94
C LEU A 238 -13.95 -33.41 -8.71
N THR A 239 -15.06 -33.21 -8.01
CA THR A 239 -16.42 -33.34 -8.55
C THR A 239 -17.25 -32.07 -8.46
N THR A 240 -16.70 -30.99 -7.88
CA THR A 240 -17.40 -29.72 -7.66
C THR A 240 -18.01 -29.18 -8.94
N ALA A 241 -19.32 -28.90 -8.90
CA ALA A 241 -20.09 -28.47 -10.05
C ALA A 241 -20.17 -26.93 -10.12
N LEU A 242 -19.44 -26.35 -11.08
CA LEU A 242 -19.59 -24.95 -11.44
C LEU A 242 -20.91 -24.76 -12.21
N THR A 243 -21.75 -23.84 -11.75
CA THR A 243 -23.13 -23.64 -12.24
C THR A 243 -23.54 -22.17 -12.25
N GLU A 244 -24.54 -21.87 -13.09
CA GLU A 244 -25.07 -20.52 -13.39
C GLU A 244 -24.05 -19.55 -14.00
N ASN A 245 -24.49 -18.69 -14.92
CA ASN A 245 -23.64 -17.64 -15.48
C ASN A 245 -23.47 -16.49 -14.48
N HIS A 246 -22.30 -15.86 -14.46
CA HIS A 246 -22.11 -14.61 -13.74
C HIS A 246 -22.88 -13.46 -14.43
N ASN A 247 -22.54 -13.16 -15.69
CA ASN A 247 -23.03 -11.97 -16.38
C ASN A 247 -24.39 -12.12 -17.07
N TYR A 248 -25.15 -13.21 -16.85
CA TYR A 248 -26.50 -13.40 -17.42
C TYR A 248 -27.56 -13.59 -16.34
N ASP A 249 -28.44 -12.60 -16.22
CA ASP A 249 -29.55 -12.55 -15.26
C ASP A 249 -30.80 -13.34 -15.70
N GLY A 250 -30.71 -14.11 -16.79
CA GLY A 250 -31.84 -14.80 -17.43
C GLY A 250 -32.55 -13.97 -18.51
N VAL A 251 -32.31 -12.65 -18.57
CA VAL A 251 -32.87 -11.72 -19.57
C VAL A 251 -31.76 -11.08 -20.40
N SER A 252 -30.69 -10.60 -19.76
CA SER A 252 -29.69 -9.70 -20.34
C SER A 252 -28.25 -10.05 -19.96
N GLY A 253 -27.30 -9.67 -20.83
CA GLY A 253 -25.87 -9.85 -20.65
C GLY A 253 -25.27 -11.11 -21.29
N ALA A 254 -23.95 -11.24 -21.13
CA ALA A 254 -23.10 -12.27 -21.73
C ALA A 254 -23.32 -13.64 -21.07
N LYS A 255 -23.38 -14.69 -21.89
CA LYS A 255 -23.98 -16.00 -21.57
C LYS A 255 -23.38 -17.19 -22.33
N ALA A 256 -22.07 -17.16 -22.59
CA ALA A 256 -21.31 -18.33 -23.02
C ALA A 256 -21.38 -19.45 -21.96
N GLY A 257 -20.81 -20.61 -22.28
CA GLY A 257 -20.84 -21.75 -21.39
C GLY A 257 -20.20 -21.45 -20.02
N VAL A 258 -20.76 -22.07 -18.99
CA VAL A 258 -20.29 -21.98 -17.61
C VAL A 258 -19.07 -22.87 -17.41
N GLY A 259 -18.06 -22.39 -16.68
CA GLY A 259 -16.80 -23.12 -16.47
C GLY A 259 -15.71 -22.31 -15.76
N ALA A 260 -14.60 -22.98 -15.47
CA ALA A 260 -13.37 -22.35 -15.00
C ALA A 260 -12.57 -21.79 -16.20
N GLU A 261 -11.84 -20.70 -15.98
CA GLU A 261 -10.91 -20.09 -16.94
C GLU A 261 -9.44 -20.30 -16.54
N LYS A 262 -9.11 -20.24 -15.23
CA LYS A 262 -7.77 -20.51 -14.67
C LYS A 262 -7.81 -21.26 -13.34
N LEU A 263 -6.73 -21.99 -13.04
CA LEU A 263 -6.53 -22.87 -11.88
C LEU A 263 -5.20 -22.59 -11.18
N ALA A 264 -5.21 -21.82 -10.08
CA ALA A 264 -4.01 -21.64 -9.25
C ALA A 264 -3.92 -22.73 -8.17
N LEU A 265 -2.94 -23.62 -8.29
CA LEU A 265 -2.57 -24.57 -7.24
C LEU A 265 -1.60 -23.91 -6.24
N SER A 266 -1.80 -24.13 -4.94
CA SER A 266 -0.86 -23.67 -3.91
C SER A 266 0.48 -24.42 -4.00
N PRO A 267 1.62 -23.82 -3.59
CA PRO A 267 2.94 -24.46 -3.75
C PRO A 267 3.09 -25.80 -3.03
N ASP A 268 2.37 -26.00 -1.92
CA ASP A 268 2.33 -27.23 -1.14
C ASP A 268 1.32 -28.28 -1.67
N GLY A 269 0.52 -27.91 -2.68
CA GLY A 269 -0.51 -28.74 -3.27
C GLY A 269 -1.74 -28.99 -2.39
N THR A 270 -1.95 -28.23 -1.31
CA THR A 270 -3.08 -28.42 -0.38
C THR A 270 -4.31 -27.57 -0.69
N GLN A 271 -4.21 -26.56 -1.56
CA GLN A 271 -5.30 -25.66 -1.92
C GLN A 271 -5.33 -25.37 -3.42
N LEU A 272 -6.52 -25.09 -3.94
CA LEU A 272 -6.77 -24.68 -5.32
C LEU A 272 -7.68 -23.46 -5.35
N VAL A 273 -7.28 -22.40 -6.06
CA VAL A 273 -8.18 -21.29 -6.40
C VAL A 273 -8.61 -21.44 -7.85
N VAL A 274 -9.92 -21.38 -8.08
CA VAL A 274 -10.56 -21.52 -9.39
C VAL A 274 -11.28 -20.22 -9.70
N ILE A 275 -11.04 -19.64 -10.88
CA ILE A 275 -11.74 -18.44 -11.37
C ILE A 275 -12.41 -18.69 -12.72
N GLY A 276 -13.49 -17.98 -13.06
CA GLY A 276 -14.10 -18.06 -14.40
C GLY A 276 -15.59 -17.67 -14.49
N ASN A 277 -16.25 -18.05 -15.58
CA ASN A 277 -17.69 -17.81 -15.80
C ASN A 277 -18.54 -18.83 -15.03
N PHE A 278 -18.71 -18.60 -13.74
CA PHE A 278 -19.70 -19.30 -12.91
C PHE A 278 -20.23 -18.38 -11.82
N ARG A 279 -21.40 -18.71 -11.27
CA ARG A 279 -21.98 -18.01 -10.12
C ARG A 279 -22.05 -18.87 -8.86
N LYS A 280 -22.00 -20.19 -9.02
CA LYS A 280 -22.12 -21.15 -7.93
C LYS A 280 -21.16 -22.32 -8.08
N ALA A 281 -20.62 -22.77 -6.95
CA ALA A 281 -19.93 -24.04 -6.81
C ALA A 281 -20.77 -24.95 -5.89
N ASP A 282 -21.09 -26.16 -6.36
CA ASP A 282 -21.93 -27.14 -5.64
C ASP A 282 -23.29 -26.58 -5.12
N GLY A 283 -23.80 -25.56 -5.82
CA GLY A 283 -25.07 -24.88 -5.51
C GLY A 283 -24.96 -23.70 -4.54
N VAL A 284 -23.80 -23.48 -3.91
CA VAL A 284 -23.51 -22.34 -3.02
C VAL A 284 -22.98 -21.15 -3.82
N LEU A 285 -23.31 -19.92 -3.40
CA LEU A 285 -22.88 -18.69 -4.06
C LEU A 285 -21.36 -18.50 -3.95
N HIS A 286 -20.68 -18.62 -5.09
CA HIS A 286 -19.26 -18.40 -5.28
C HIS A 286 -19.12 -17.71 -6.64
N ASP A 287 -19.18 -16.38 -6.62
CA ASP A 287 -19.41 -15.57 -7.82
C ASP A 287 -18.08 -15.32 -8.54
N GLN A 288 -17.86 -16.03 -9.65
CA GLN A 288 -16.64 -16.11 -10.45
C GLN A 288 -15.35 -16.61 -9.78
N ILE A 289 -15.35 -16.85 -8.47
CA ILE A 289 -14.21 -17.41 -7.72
C ILE A 289 -14.67 -18.42 -6.68
N VAL A 290 -13.97 -19.55 -6.60
CA VAL A 290 -14.10 -20.53 -5.49
C VAL A 290 -12.72 -21.03 -5.08
N LYS A 291 -12.51 -21.20 -3.77
CA LYS A 291 -11.33 -21.85 -3.20
C LYS A 291 -11.71 -23.28 -2.77
N LEU A 292 -10.87 -24.26 -3.10
CA LEU A 292 -11.02 -25.65 -2.70
C LEU A 292 -9.84 -26.10 -1.85
N ASP A 293 -10.10 -26.88 -0.80
CA ASP A 293 -9.08 -27.60 -0.05
C ASP A 293 -8.86 -28.98 -0.70
N LEU A 294 -7.61 -29.35 -0.92
CA LEU A 294 -7.18 -30.57 -1.61
C LEU A 294 -6.79 -31.65 -0.59
N GLY A 295 -7.81 -32.26 0.03
CA GLY A 295 -7.63 -33.37 0.95
C GLY A 295 -7.02 -34.61 0.29
N ALA A 296 -6.70 -35.65 1.08
CA ALA A 296 -6.06 -36.86 0.55
C ALA A 296 -6.93 -37.62 -0.47
N THR A 297 -8.24 -37.72 -0.20
CA THR A 297 -9.19 -38.59 -0.92
C THR A 297 -10.25 -37.84 -1.74
N ALA A 298 -10.51 -36.57 -1.46
CA ALA A 298 -11.39 -35.69 -2.21
C ALA A 298 -10.90 -34.22 -2.13
N ALA A 299 -11.25 -33.41 -3.12
CA ALA A 299 -11.24 -31.96 -3.02
C ALA A 299 -12.60 -31.47 -2.52
N THR A 300 -12.61 -30.45 -1.67
CA THR A 300 -13.84 -29.88 -1.07
C THR A 300 -13.81 -28.36 -1.13
N VAL A 301 -14.98 -27.72 -1.25
CA VAL A 301 -15.07 -26.25 -1.12
C VAL A 301 -14.56 -25.82 0.26
N ALA A 302 -13.62 -24.88 0.27
CA ALA A 302 -13.00 -24.35 1.49
C ALA A 302 -13.93 -23.36 2.20
N ASP A 303 -13.71 -23.14 3.50
CA ASP A 303 -14.36 -22.06 4.25
C ASP A 303 -13.76 -20.70 3.88
N TRP A 304 -14.02 -20.21 2.66
CA TRP A 304 -13.55 -18.93 2.14
C TRP A 304 -14.50 -18.43 1.05
N ASN A 305 -14.95 -17.17 1.14
CA ASN A 305 -15.82 -16.59 0.11
C ASN A 305 -15.73 -15.06 0.03
N THR A 306 -15.98 -14.48 -1.15
CA THR A 306 -16.09 -13.02 -1.32
C THR A 306 -17.17 -12.63 -2.30
N SER A 307 -17.86 -11.52 -2.02
CA SER A 307 -18.82 -10.87 -2.92
C SER A 307 -18.17 -9.78 -3.79
N ARG A 308 -16.86 -9.53 -3.65
CA ARG A 308 -16.16 -8.44 -4.37
C ARG A 308 -16.08 -8.65 -5.89
N TYR A 309 -16.30 -9.88 -6.37
CA TYR A 309 -16.40 -10.23 -7.80
C TYR A 309 -17.84 -10.40 -8.32
N THR A 310 -18.88 -10.15 -7.49
CA THR A 310 -20.29 -10.06 -7.93
C THR A 310 -20.64 -8.83 -8.80
N PRO A 311 -19.96 -7.66 -8.74
CA PRO A 311 -20.26 -6.54 -9.64
C PRO A 311 -20.09 -6.91 -11.13
N ARG A 312 -21.03 -6.51 -11.98
CA ARG A 312 -21.11 -6.87 -13.41
C ARG A 312 -20.28 -5.94 -14.30
N CYS A 313 -18.98 -6.19 -14.43
CA CYS A 313 -18.07 -5.41 -15.27
C CYS A 313 -18.32 -5.63 -16.78
N SER A 314 -18.58 -4.56 -17.55
CA SER A 314 -18.82 -4.56 -19.01
C SER A 314 -19.61 -5.76 -19.53
N HIS A 315 -20.73 -6.07 -18.87
CA HIS A 315 -21.44 -7.35 -18.92
C HIS A 315 -22.08 -7.75 -20.26
N TRP A 316 -21.91 -6.93 -21.30
CA TRP A 316 -22.29 -7.19 -22.68
C TRP A 316 -21.11 -7.61 -23.57
N ALA A 317 -19.86 -7.39 -23.11
CA ALA A 317 -18.63 -7.69 -23.82
C ALA A 317 -17.91 -8.94 -23.26
N PHE A 318 -18.07 -9.24 -21.97
CA PHE A 318 -17.38 -10.33 -21.30
C PHE A 318 -18.35 -11.25 -20.52
N ASP A 319 -18.27 -12.55 -20.74
CA ASP A 319 -19.03 -13.56 -19.98
C ASP A 319 -18.54 -13.69 -18.52
N THR A 320 -17.23 -13.55 -18.34
CA THR A 320 -16.54 -13.32 -17.06
C THR A 320 -15.43 -12.30 -17.28
N TYR A 321 -15.13 -11.52 -16.25
CA TYR A 321 -14.03 -10.54 -16.28
C TYR A 321 -12.81 -10.95 -15.45
N MET A 322 -12.83 -12.15 -14.87
CA MET A 322 -11.65 -12.82 -14.34
C MET A 322 -10.68 -13.13 -15.48
N ARG A 323 -9.36 -13.09 -15.26
CA ARG A 323 -8.38 -13.44 -16.30
C ARG A 323 -7.27 -14.37 -15.83
N ASP A 324 -6.66 -14.08 -14.68
CA ASP A 324 -5.59 -14.93 -14.17
C ASP A 324 -5.47 -14.90 -12.65
N VAL A 325 -4.85 -15.93 -12.08
CA VAL A 325 -4.61 -16.07 -10.64
C VAL A 325 -3.30 -16.82 -10.39
N ALA A 326 -2.52 -16.36 -9.41
CA ALA A 326 -1.29 -17.02 -8.99
C ALA A 326 -1.13 -17.00 -7.46
N PHE A 327 -0.56 -18.06 -6.90
CA PHE A 327 -0.11 -18.10 -5.51
C PHE A 327 1.30 -17.51 -5.34
N ALA A 328 1.56 -16.95 -4.17
CA ALA A 328 2.92 -16.64 -3.74
C ALA A 328 3.76 -17.92 -3.56
N PRO A 329 5.09 -17.89 -3.76
CA PRO A 329 5.95 -19.07 -3.59
C PRO A 329 5.93 -19.74 -2.21
N ASP A 330 5.55 -19.00 -1.16
CA ASP A 330 5.39 -19.51 0.21
C ASP A 330 3.96 -19.97 0.53
N GLY A 331 3.03 -19.82 -0.42
CA GLY A 331 1.61 -20.14 -0.27
C GLY A 331 0.82 -19.17 0.64
N SER A 332 1.42 -18.11 1.17
CA SER A 332 0.79 -17.25 2.18
C SER A 332 -0.36 -16.38 1.64
N TYR A 333 -0.29 -15.99 0.36
CA TYR A 333 -1.31 -15.23 -0.35
C TYR A 333 -1.44 -15.67 -1.81
N PHE A 334 -2.52 -15.25 -2.46
CA PHE A 334 -2.67 -15.31 -3.91
C PHE A 334 -3.09 -13.93 -4.45
N VAL A 335 -2.82 -13.68 -5.73
CA VAL A 335 -3.27 -12.47 -6.45
C VAL A 335 -4.13 -12.89 -7.63
N VAL A 336 -5.25 -12.19 -7.80
CA VAL A 336 -6.17 -12.34 -8.93
C VAL A 336 -6.11 -11.07 -9.76
N VAL A 337 -6.12 -11.21 -11.09
CA VAL A 337 -6.17 -10.09 -12.04
C VAL A 337 -7.39 -10.14 -12.96
N THR A 338 -7.88 -8.95 -13.32
CA THR A 338 -9.17 -8.78 -14.01
C THR A 338 -9.14 -7.83 -15.21
N THR A 339 -10.13 -8.01 -16.08
CA THR A 339 -10.57 -7.02 -17.10
C THR A 339 -11.82 -6.28 -16.60
N GLY A 340 -12.49 -5.51 -17.46
CA GLY A 340 -13.92 -5.24 -17.33
C GLY A 340 -14.39 -3.79 -17.50
N GLY A 341 -13.51 -2.82 -17.72
CA GLY A 341 -13.81 -1.39 -17.76
C GLY A 341 -13.75 -0.71 -16.38
N ALA A 342 -13.55 0.61 -16.33
CA ALA A 342 -13.51 1.36 -15.08
C ALA A 342 -14.90 1.48 -14.42
N TYR A 343 -15.09 0.79 -13.29
CA TYR A 343 -16.27 0.94 -12.42
C TYR A 343 -15.83 1.17 -10.97
N GLY A 344 -16.05 2.38 -10.45
CA GLY A 344 -15.59 2.77 -9.11
C GLY A 344 -16.10 1.86 -7.99
N GLY A 345 -15.21 1.50 -7.06
CA GLY A 345 -15.52 0.65 -5.90
C GLY A 345 -15.66 -0.84 -6.19
N THR A 346 -15.47 -1.30 -7.43
CA THR A 346 -15.52 -2.71 -7.84
C THR A 346 -14.12 -3.36 -7.88
N LEU A 347 -13.98 -4.55 -8.50
CA LEU A 347 -12.70 -5.15 -8.90
C LEU A 347 -12.61 -5.35 -10.44
N CYS A 348 -13.23 -4.46 -11.22
CA CYS A 348 -13.04 -4.39 -12.66
C CYS A 348 -11.68 -3.75 -12.99
N ASP A 349 -10.89 -4.33 -13.91
CA ASP A 349 -9.55 -3.87 -14.29
C ASP A 349 -8.61 -3.62 -13.08
N THR A 350 -8.36 -4.68 -12.30
CA THR A 350 -7.53 -4.65 -11.07
C THR A 350 -6.54 -5.79 -10.98
N ALA A 351 -5.52 -5.60 -10.12
CA ALA A 351 -4.79 -6.67 -9.45
C ALA A 351 -5.12 -6.64 -7.95
N ALA A 352 -5.55 -7.75 -7.36
CA ALA A 352 -5.99 -7.80 -5.96
C ALA A 352 -5.36 -8.98 -5.19
N ARG A 353 -4.75 -8.69 -4.03
CA ARG A 353 -4.15 -9.69 -3.12
C ARG A 353 -5.16 -10.23 -2.13
N TRP A 354 -5.10 -11.53 -1.86
CA TRP A 354 -5.94 -12.26 -0.90
C TRP A 354 -5.07 -13.15 -0.02
N GLU A 355 -5.19 -13.05 1.31
CA GLU A 355 -4.47 -13.96 2.22
C GLU A 355 -5.04 -15.38 2.13
N ALA A 356 -4.18 -16.36 1.87
CA ALA A 356 -4.60 -17.75 1.63
C ALA A 356 -5.16 -18.43 2.88
N ALA A 357 -4.66 -18.02 4.06
CA ALA A 357 -5.04 -18.54 5.36
C ALA A 357 -6.31 -17.89 5.96
N ALA A 358 -6.93 -16.92 5.29
CA ALA A 358 -8.19 -16.33 5.72
C ALA A 358 -9.36 -17.34 5.61
N THR A 359 -10.37 -17.23 6.49
CA THR A 359 -11.56 -18.10 6.45
C THR A 359 -12.86 -17.34 6.71
N GLY A 360 -13.98 -17.89 6.21
CA GLY A 360 -15.34 -17.35 6.32
C GLY A 360 -15.82 -16.54 5.11
N ASP A 361 -17.08 -16.12 5.15
CA ASP A 361 -17.73 -15.27 4.14
C ASP A 361 -17.25 -13.81 4.17
N GLY A 362 -17.42 -13.11 3.05
CA GLY A 362 -17.28 -11.65 2.98
C GLY A 362 -15.85 -11.13 2.94
N GLN A 363 -14.87 -11.97 2.60
CA GLN A 363 -13.45 -11.62 2.55
C GLN A 363 -13.20 -10.36 1.73
N GLN A 364 -12.20 -9.57 2.15
CA GLN A 364 -11.73 -8.38 1.47
C GLN A 364 -10.28 -8.58 1.00
N PRO A 365 -9.88 -7.96 -0.13
CA PRO A 365 -8.50 -8.02 -0.57
C PRO A 365 -7.60 -7.15 0.34
N THR A 366 -6.39 -7.62 0.59
CA THR A 366 -5.38 -6.94 1.44
C THR A 366 -4.91 -5.62 0.82
N TRP A 367 -4.78 -5.61 -0.50
CA TRP A 367 -4.61 -4.43 -1.33
C TRP A 367 -5.22 -4.66 -2.72
N VAL A 368 -5.50 -3.57 -3.42
CA VAL A 368 -5.96 -3.56 -4.81
C VAL A 368 -5.19 -2.47 -5.55
N ASP A 369 -4.55 -2.82 -6.65
CA ASP A 369 -4.05 -1.84 -7.62
C ASP A 369 -5.03 -1.77 -8.81
N TYR A 370 -5.28 -0.56 -9.28
CA TYR A 370 -6.22 -0.23 -10.35
C TYR A 370 -5.45 0.38 -11.53
N SER A 371 -5.70 -0.13 -12.73
CA SER A 371 -5.14 0.46 -13.96
C SER A 371 -5.89 1.73 -14.41
N GLY A 372 -7.11 1.91 -13.93
CA GLY A 372 -8.04 2.98 -14.34
C GLY A 372 -8.81 2.65 -15.63
N GLY A 373 -9.29 1.41 -15.76
CA GLY A 373 -10.12 0.97 -16.89
C GLY A 373 -9.36 0.25 -18.00
N ASP A 374 -8.23 -0.36 -17.69
CA ASP A 374 -7.31 -0.97 -18.64
C ASP A 374 -7.01 -2.43 -18.26
N THR A 375 -7.10 -3.34 -19.21
CA THR A 375 -7.22 -4.77 -18.92
C THR A 375 -5.93 -5.44 -18.46
N PHE A 376 -5.96 -6.09 -17.30
CA PHE A 376 -4.98 -7.12 -16.94
C PHE A 376 -5.37 -8.46 -17.57
N LEU A 377 -4.38 -9.30 -17.89
CA LEU A 377 -4.57 -10.62 -18.50
C LEU A 377 -3.76 -11.73 -17.80
N SER A 378 -2.65 -11.40 -17.14
CA SER A 378 -1.75 -12.40 -16.53
C SER A 378 -1.09 -11.91 -15.24
N VAL A 379 -0.77 -12.84 -14.34
CA VAL A 379 -0.08 -12.59 -13.08
C VAL A 379 0.89 -13.71 -12.74
N GLY A 380 2.11 -13.36 -12.32
CA GLY A 380 3.13 -14.31 -11.87
C GLY A 380 3.86 -13.76 -10.64
N ILE A 381 4.09 -14.59 -9.62
CA ILE A 381 4.58 -14.12 -8.32
C ILE A 381 5.94 -14.72 -7.99
N SER A 382 6.86 -13.88 -7.51
CA SER A 382 8.09 -14.29 -6.85
C SER A 382 8.18 -13.72 -5.43
N GLU A 383 9.24 -14.05 -4.71
CA GLU A 383 9.51 -13.61 -3.34
C GLU A 383 9.70 -12.08 -3.25
N GLN A 384 10.03 -11.40 -4.36
CA GLN A 384 10.30 -9.96 -4.42
C GLN A 384 9.17 -9.14 -5.05
N ALA A 385 8.35 -9.75 -5.92
CA ALA A 385 7.45 -9.03 -6.81
C ALA A 385 6.22 -9.85 -7.22
N VAL A 386 5.08 -9.17 -7.33
CA VAL A 386 3.93 -9.65 -8.10
C VAL A 386 4.04 -9.03 -9.50
N TYR A 387 4.45 -9.82 -10.49
CA TYR A 387 4.49 -9.39 -11.89
C TYR A 387 3.08 -9.41 -12.47
N VAL A 388 2.69 -8.34 -13.16
CA VAL A 388 1.36 -8.18 -13.76
C VAL A 388 1.48 -7.78 -15.22
N GLY A 389 0.63 -8.35 -16.07
CA GLY A 389 0.70 -8.19 -17.52
C GLY A 389 -0.68 -8.05 -18.17
N GLY A 390 -0.74 -7.32 -19.30
CA GLY A 390 -1.98 -7.15 -20.06
C GLY A 390 -1.94 -6.02 -21.08
N HIS A 391 -3.06 -5.32 -21.21
CA HIS A 391 -3.32 -4.12 -22.00
C HIS A 391 -3.46 -2.92 -21.05
N LEU A 392 -2.42 -2.61 -20.26
CA LEU A 392 -2.43 -1.50 -19.29
C LEU A 392 -1.53 -0.31 -19.70
N ARG A 393 -1.96 0.90 -19.33
CA ARG A 393 -1.27 2.20 -19.50
C ARG A 393 -0.70 2.68 -18.19
N TRP A 394 -1.46 2.53 -17.10
CA TRP A 394 -1.11 2.97 -15.76
C TRP A 394 -1.41 1.89 -14.72
N LEU A 395 -0.90 2.14 -13.51
CA LEU A 395 -1.20 1.47 -12.24
C LEU A 395 -1.34 2.53 -11.14
N ASN A 396 -1.81 2.17 -9.95
CA ASN A 396 -2.16 3.08 -8.84
C ASN A 396 -3.16 4.19 -9.28
N ASN A 397 -4.09 3.85 -10.18
CA ASN A 397 -4.99 4.79 -10.87
C ASN A 397 -6.47 4.57 -10.49
N SER A 398 -6.78 4.49 -9.18
CA SER A 398 -8.12 4.14 -8.67
C SER A 398 -9.21 5.17 -8.99
N PHE A 399 -8.83 6.41 -9.31
CA PHE A 399 -9.74 7.47 -9.76
C PHE A 399 -9.88 7.54 -11.29
N GLY A 400 -9.10 6.74 -12.04
CA GLY A 400 -9.00 6.80 -13.49
C GLY A 400 -10.08 6.03 -14.25
N GLY A 401 -10.35 6.52 -15.46
CA GLY A 401 -11.17 5.85 -16.47
C GLY A 401 -10.67 6.23 -17.85
N ASP A 402 -10.01 5.31 -18.54
CA ASP A 402 -9.31 5.55 -19.82
C ASP A 402 -8.29 6.72 -19.78
N SER A 403 -7.86 7.11 -18.58
CA SER A 403 -7.09 8.32 -18.32
C SER A 403 -6.30 8.21 -17.01
N ALA A 404 -5.13 8.86 -16.97
CA ALA A 404 -4.36 9.06 -15.74
C ALA A 404 -5.08 10.04 -14.80
N GLN A 405 -5.18 9.70 -13.52
CA GLN A 405 -5.66 10.56 -12.45
C GLN A 405 -4.69 10.52 -11.26
N ALA A 406 -4.87 11.40 -10.27
CA ALA A 406 -3.89 11.63 -9.20
C ALA A 406 -3.43 10.34 -8.47
N GLY A 407 -2.16 9.98 -8.67
CA GLY A 407 -1.51 8.75 -8.20
C GLY A 407 -1.09 7.79 -9.33
N ALA A 408 -1.67 7.94 -10.52
CA ALA A 408 -1.39 7.09 -11.68
C ALA A 408 0.08 7.08 -12.08
N ILE A 409 0.64 5.89 -12.27
CA ILE A 409 2.04 5.65 -12.64
C ILE A 409 2.10 4.92 -13.98
N GLY A 410 2.81 5.49 -14.95
CA GLY A 410 2.92 4.96 -16.31
C GLY A 410 3.60 3.58 -16.36
N ARG A 411 2.88 2.56 -16.86
CA ARG A 411 3.36 1.17 -17.00
C ARG A 411 2.79 0.56 -18.27
N ALA A 412 3.60 0.54 -19.33
CA ALA A 412 3.19 0.09 -20.65
C ALA A 412 3.05 -1.45 -20.71
N SER A 413 1.85 -1.96 -20.49
CA SER A 413 1.44 -3.37 -20.60
C SER A 413 2.09 -4.40 -19.68
N ILE A 414 3.09 -4.04 -18.87
CA ILE A 414 3.73 -4.92 -17.89
C ILE A 414 4.34 -4.10 -16.73
N ALA A 415 4.28 -4.64 -15.52
CA ALA A 415 4.92 -4.08 -14.33
C ALA A 415 5.28 -5.16 -13.30
N ALA A 416 6.02 -4.75 -12.26
CA ALA A 416 6.17 -5.47 -11.01
C ALA A 416 5.52 -4.63 -9.88
N LEU A 417 4.70 -5.27 -9.05
CA LEU A 417 4.05 -4.68 -7.89
C LEU A 417 4.74 -5.17 -6.61
N ASP A 418 4.81 -4.30 -5.60
CA ASP A 418 5.29 -4.62 -4.26
C ASP A 418 4.30 -5.59 -3.57
N PRO A 419 4.72 -6.82 -3.19
CA PRO A 419 3.85 -7.81 -2.56
C PRO A 419 3.07 -7.33 -1.34
N ARG A 420 3.57 -6.30 -0.63
CA ARG A 420 3.06 -5.84 0.66
C ARG A 420 1.93 -4.82 0.54
N ASN A 421 1.88 -4.07 -0.56
CA ASN A 421 0.96 -2.93 -0.72
C ASN A 421 0.39 -2.74 -2.14
N GLY A 422 0.81 -3.54 -3.11
CA GLY A 422 0.30 -3.52 -4.49
C GLY A 422 0.86 -2.41 -5.38
N LEU A 423 1.67 -1.49 -4.85
CA LEU A 423 2.14 -0.34 -5.64
C LEU A 423 3.26 -0.73 -6.63
N PRO A 424 3.38 -0.04 -7.78
CA PRO A 424 4.43 -0.32 -8.76
C PRO A 424 5.84 -0.12 -8.21
N LEU A 425 6.67 -1.16 -8.32
CA LEU A 425 8.11 -1.09 -8.15
C LEU A 425 8.75 -0.31 -9.31
N SER A 426 10.04 0.03 -9.17
CA SER A 426 10.84 0.78 -10.14
C SER A 426 11.07 0.07 -11.48
N TRP A 427 10.86 -1.26 -11.55
CA TRP A 427 11.03 -2.05 -12.77
C TRP A 427 9.96 -1.72 -13.82
N ASN A 428 10.38 -1.07 -14.91
CA ASN A 428 9.52 -0.57 -15.98
C ASN A 428 10.09 -0.87 -17.40
N PRO A 429 10.22 -2.14 -17.83
CA PRO A 429 10.68 -2.46 -19.18
C PRO A 429 9.67 -2.08 -20.26
N GLY A 430 8.37 -2.17 -19.92
CA GLY A 430 7.22 -1.90 -20.76
C GLY A 430 7.17 -2.62 -22.12
N ARG A 431 6.15 -2.29 -22.91
CA ARG A 431 5.99 -2.68 -24.31
C ARG A 431 5.17 -1.64 -25.07
N HIS A 432 5.67 -1.22 -26.22
CA HIS A 432 4.89 -0.51 -27.24
C HIS A 432 5.23 -1.07 -28.63
N PRO A 433 4.24 -1.31 -29.51
CA PRO A 433 2.81 -1.06 -29.32
C PRO A 433 2.13 -2.04 -28.36
N ARG A 434 0.99 -1.63 -27.79
CA ARG A 434 0.25 -2.40 -26.76
C ARG A 434 -0.25 -3.76 -27.26
N GLY A 435 -0.93 -3.81 -28.40
CA GLY A 435 -1.58 -5.03 -28.91
C GLY A 435 -2.71 -5.54 -28.02
N TYR A 436 -3.02 -6.83 -28.09
CA TYR A 436 -3.95 -7.52 -27.19
C TYR A 436 -3.45 -7.55 -25.75
N GLY A 437 -2.16 -7.84 -25.50
CA GLY A 437 -1.59 -7.75 -24.16
C GLY A 437 -0.47 -8.76 -23.85
N VAL A 438 0.02 -8.75 -22.60
CA VAL A 438 0.76 -9.90 -22.04
C VAL A 438 -0.26 -10.92 -21.56
N ALA A 439 -0.42 -12.03 -22.28
CA ALA A 439 -1.40 -13.05 -21.97
C ALA A 439 -0.87 -14.14 -21.01
N GLU A 440 0.44 -14.19 -20.75
CA GLU A 440 1.07 -15.21 -19.90
C GLU A 440 2.32 -14.67 -19.19
N LEU A 441 2.52 -15.05 -17.92
CA LEU A 441 3.67 -14.68 -17.08
C LEU A 441 4.18 -15.86 -16.23
N LEU A 442 5.00 -16.73 -16.83
CA LEU A 442 5.61 -17.85 -16.11
C LEU A 442 6.86 -17.39 -15.32
N VAL A 443 6.80 -17.48 -14.00
CA VAL A 443 7.97 -17.26 -13.11
C VAL A 443 8.79 -18.55 -13.00
N THR A 444 10.12 -18.46 -13.14
CA THR A 444 11.05 -19.59 -13.04
C THR A 444 12.26 -19.24 -12.16
N PRO A 445 13.05 -20.22 -11.70
CA PRO A 445 14.24 -19.96 -10.88
C PRO A 445 15.37 -19.20 -11.59
N GLN A 446 15.24 -18.86 -12.88
CA GLN A 446 16.22 -18.06 -13.62
C GLN A 446 15.69 -16.68 -14.04
N GLY A 447 14.40 -16.39 -13.87
CA GLY A 447 13.75 -15.18 -14.37
C GLY A 447 12.27 -15.37 -14.65
N ILE A 448 11.68 -14.52 -15.51
CA ILE A 448 10.28 -14.67 -15.95
C ILE A 448 10.18 -14.78 -17.47
N TRP A 449 9.29 -15.65 -17.95
CA TRP A 449 8.87 -15.71 -19.36
C TRP A 449 7.57 -14.94 -19.56
N LEU A 450 7.48 -14.25 -20.69
CA LEU A 450 6.36 -13.39 -21.09
C LEU A 450 5.77 -13.92 -22.40
N GLY A 451 4.48 -14.24 -22.41
CA GLY A 451 3.69 -14.55 -23.62
C GLY A 451 2.77 -13.38 -24.02
N SER A 452 2.69 -13.07 -25.31
CA SER A 452 1.93 -11.93 -25.84
C SER A 452 1.55 -12.09 -27.32
N ASP A 453 0.93 -11.07 -27.91
CA ASP A 453 0.59 -10.97 -29.35
C ASP A 453 1.54 -10.06 -30.16
N GLN A 454 2.53 -9.44 -29.51
CA GLN A 454 3.31 -8.32 -30.06
C GLN A 454 4.82 -8.61 -30.24
N SER A 455 5.47 -7.75 -31.03
CA SER A 455 6.82 -7.97 -31.55
C SER A 455 7.97 -7.39 -30.72
N TRP A 456 7.68 -6.61 -29.68
CA TRP A 456 8.64 -5.72 -29.03
C TRP A 456 8.53 -5.72 -27.49
N ILE A 457 9.64 -5.35 -26.84
CA ILE A 457 9.73 -4.93 -25.44
C ILE A 457 10.43 -3.56 -25.41
N GLY A 458 10.02 -2.69 -24.48
CA GLY A 458 10.26 -1.25 -24.57
C GLY A 458 9.48 -0.59 -25.71
N ASN A 459 9.80 0.66 -25.98
CA ASN A 459 9.35 1.39 -27.18
C ASN A 459 10.23 0.98 -28.37
N PHE A 460 9.76 0.04 -29.20
CA PHE A 460 10.47 -0.53 -30.36
C PHE A 460 11.95 -0.95 -30.13
N THR A 461 12.36 -1.20 -28.89
CA THR A 461 13.78 -1.30 -28.52
C THR A 461 14.31 -2.73 -28.61
N TYR A 462 13.60 -3.70 -28.04
CA TYR A 462 14.02 -5.10 -28.04
C TYR A 462 13.03 -5.97 -28.82
N ARG A 463 13.39 -6.37 -30.05
CA ARG A 463 12.53 -7.25 -30.87
C ARG A 463 12.45 -8.64 -30.26
N ARG A 464 11.29 -8.99 -29.72
CA ARG A 464 10.95 -10.27 -29.08
C ARG A 464 9.56 -10.65 -29.58
N GLU A 465 9.52 -11.44 -30.65
CA GLU A 465 8.26 -11.78 -31.33
C GLU A 465 7.44 -12.75 -30.47
N ARG A 466 6.46 -12.18 -29.75
CA ARG A 466 5.44 -12.80 -28.89
C ARG A 466 5.93 -13.53 -27.66
N ILE A 467 7.22 -13.89 -27.60
CA ILE A 467 7.85 -14.51 -26.43
C ILE A 467 9.17 -13.83 -26.04
N ALA A 468 9.25 -13.43 -24.78
CA ALA A 468 10.44 -12.82 -24.16
C ALA A 468 10.79 -13.51 -22.84
N PHE A 469 12.06 -13.41 -22.43
CA PHE A 469 12.55 -13.85 -21.12
C PHE A 469 13.33 -12.73 -20.45
N PHE A 470 12.99 -12.39 -19.22
CA PHE A 470 13.73 -11.42 -18.41
C PHE A 470 14.51 -12.19 -17.34
N PRO A 471 15.85 -12.24 -17.42
CA PRO A 471 16.66 -13.00 -16.48
C PRO A 471 16.77 -12.31 -15.12
N LEU A 472 17.01 -13.07 -14.05
CA LEU A 472 17.46 -12.53 -12.76
C LEU A 472 18.82 -11.84 -12.85
N THR A 473 19.71 -12.35 -13.71
CA THR A 473 21.04 -11.79 -13.95
C THR A 473 20.93 -10.37 -14.52
N GLY A 474 21.47 -9.37 -13.80
CA GLY A 474 21.30 -7.96 -14.15
C GLY A 474 19.95 -7.36 -13.74
N GLY A 475 19.20 -8.05 -12.87
CA GLY A 475 18.11 -7.51 -12.08
C GLY A 475 18.57 -6.95 -10.74
N ASN A 476 17.72 -6.17 -10.06
CA ASN A 476 18.03 -5.45 -8.82
C ASN A 476 17.11 -5.90 -7.68
N ALA A 477 17.61 -5.92 -6.45
CA ALA A 477 16.75 -6.12 -5.27
C ALA A 477 15.82 -4.91 -5.08
N PRO A 478 14.54 -5.10 -4.68
CA PRO A 478 13.71 -3.99 -4.24
C PRO A 478 14.36 -3.25 -3.07
N HIS A 479 14.13 -1.95 -2.97
CA HIS A 479 14.61 -1.16 -1.83
C HIS A 479 14.20 -1.79 -0.48
N PRO A 480 15.14 -1.99 0.47
CA PRO A 480 14.83 -2.58 1.76
C PRO A 480 13.77 -1.78 2.52
N SER A 481 12.90 -2.49 3.24
CA SER A 481 11.86 -1.90 4.10
C SER A 481 12.23 -1.91 5.59
N THR A 482 13.52 -2.06 5.92
CA THR A 482 14.02 -2.10 7.30
C THR A 482 13.98 -0.70 7.91
N THR A 483 13.23 -0.55 9.00
CA THR A 483 13.23 0.68 9.82
C THR A 483 14.26 0.57 10.94
N ALA A 484 14.72 1.70 11.45
CA ALA A 484 15.48 1.75 12.69
C ALA A 484 14.61 1.42 13.92
N GLY A 485 15.22 1.33 15.10
CA GLY A 485 14.54 0.99 16.36
C GLY A 485 15.20 1.63 17.59
N LEU A 486 14.65 1.35 18.77
CA LEU A 486 15.17 1.80 20.06
C LEU A 486 15.48 0.58 20.95
N PRO A 487 16.51 0.63 21.83
CA PRO A 487 17.43 1.74 22.07
C PRO A 487 18.29 2.06 20.83
N GLY A 488 18.46 3.36 20.53
CA GLY A 488 19.05 3.81 19.26
C GLY A 488 19.12 5.33 19.15
N THR A 489 19.30 5.84 17.93
CA THR A 489 19.52 7.28 17.67
C THR A 489 18.28 7.94 17.09
N VAL A 490 17.78 8.98 17.77
CA VAL A 490 16.73 9.87 17.27
C VAL A 490 17.36 11.15 16.73
N TYR A 491 16.93 11.53 15.53
CA TYR A 491 17.40 12.71 14.80
C TYR A 491 16.29 13.76 14.78
N GLN A 492 16.62 14.97 15.18
CA GLN A 492 15.77 16.16 15.12
C GLN A 492 16.33 17.09 14.04
N ALA A 493 15.62 17.25 12.92
CA ALA A 493 16.03 18.09 11.80
C ALA A 493 15.11 19.31 11.67
N GLY A 494 15.71 20.50 11.59
CA GLY A 494 14.98 21.76 11.62
C GLY A 494 14.48 22.07 13.02
N VAL A 495 15.40 22.12 13.99
CA VAL A 495 15.11 22.49 15.39
C VAL A 495 14.59 23.94 15.48
N PRO A 496 13.87 24.33 16.54
CA PRO A 496 13.55 25.73 16.80
C PRO A 496 14.82 26.59 16.78
N ALA A 497 14.81 27.68 16.01
CA ALA A 497 15.92 28.63 16.00
C ALA A 497 16.11 29.20 17.43
N PRO A 498 17.35 29.23 17.96
CA PRO A 498 17.61 29.75 19.30
C PRO A 498 17.11 31.19 19.46
N THR A 499 16.52 31.50 20.61
CA THR A 499 15.98 32.82 20.93
C THR A 499 16.42 33.25 22.33
N ASN A 500 16.39 34.56 22.57
CA ASN A 500 16.51 35.12 23.91
C ASN A 500 15.14 35.25 24.61
N VAL A 501 14.03 35.13 23.89
CA VAL A 501 12.67 35.22 24.46
C VAL A 501 12.40 34.01 25.36
N LEU A 502 12.14 34.27 26.64
CA LEU A 502 11.83 33.26 27.66
C LEU A 502 10.33 33.05 27.80
N TYR A 503 9.58 34.14 27.93
CA TYR A 503 8.14 34.14 28.20
C TYR A 503 7.40 35.12 27.30
N ARG A 504 6.18 34.76 26.92
CA ARG A 504 5.19 35.58 26.21
C ARG A 504 3.80 35.19 26.66
N VAL A 505 2.99 36.15 27.10
CA VAL A 505 1.59 35.92 27.50
C VAL A 505 0.70 36.97 26.86
N ASN A 506 -0.44 36.55 26.29
CA ASN A 506 -1.50 37.44 25.79
C ASN A 506 -2.52 37.67 26.90
N ALA A 507 -2.34 38.71 27.72
CA ALA A 507 -3.02 38.88 29.00
C ALA A 507 -4.53 39.14 28.83
N GLY A 508 -5.34 38.31 29.49
CA GLY A 508 -6.80 38.29 29.33
C GLY A 508 -7.32 37.61 28.05
N GLY A 509 -6.45 37.18 27.13
CA GLY A 509 -6.80 36.71 25.80
C GLY A 509 -6.29 35.30 25.42
N PRO A 510 -6.70 34.76 24.27
CA PRO A 510 -6.30 33.42 23.82
C PRO A 510 -4.88 33.38 23.26
N THR A 511 -4.32 32.18 23.03
CA THR A 511 -2.98 31.99 22.45
C THR A 511 -2.84 32.67 21.08
N VAL A 512 -1.79 33.49 20.91
CA VAL A 512 -1.47 34.20 19.65
C VAL A 512 -0.11 33.71 19.11
N GLY A 513 -0.09 33.32 17.83
CA GLY A 513 1.13 32.81 17.18
C GLY A 513 2.22 33.88 17.00
N SER A 514 3.48 33.49 17.17
CA SER A 514 4.63 34.37 16.98
C SER A 514 4.96 34.61 15.51
N THR A 515 5.28 35.85 15.20
CA THR A 515 5.63 36.39 13.87
C THR A 515 7.15 36.56 13.68
N VAL A 516 7.93 36.56 14.77
CA VAL A 516 9.37 36.89 14.80
C VAL A 516 10.24 35.77 15.40
N GLY A 517 9.65 34.60 15.66
CA GLY A 517 10.35 33.44 16.24
C GLY A 517 10.41 33.47 17.77
N GLY A 518 10.92 32.37 18.36
CA GLY A 518 10.75 32.06 19.78
C GLY A 518 9.38 31.43 20.09
N PRO A 519 8.95 31.40 21.36
CA PRO A 519 7.64 30.85 21.74
C PRO A 519 6.48 31.67 21.17
N ASP A 520 5.32 31.05 21.02
CA ASP A 520 4.04 31.73 20.82
C ASP A 520 3.63 32.48 22.11
N TRP A 521 2.70 33.43 21.99
CA TRP A 521 2.11 34.12 23.15
C TRP A 521 1.07 33.21 23.77
N SER A 522 1.30 32.71 24.99
CA SER A 522 0.36 31.80 25.65
C SER A 522 -0.94 32.50 26.00
N ALA A 523 -2.03 31.73 25.99
CA ALA A 523 -3.32 32.17 26.50
C ALA A 523 -3.23 32.62 27.97
N ASP A 524 -4.15 33.51 28.32
CA ASP A 524 -4.47 33.95 29.67
C ASP A 524 -5.98 34.30 29.76
N ASP A 525 -6.81 33.39 29.25
CA ASP A 525 -8.27 33.56 29.19
C ASP A 525 -9.00 32.73 30.28
N PRO A 526 -10.30 32.97 30.57
CA PRO A 526 -11.02 32.23 31.62
C PRO A 526 -11.13 30.70 31.44
N GLY A 527 -10.84 30.17 30.25
CA GLY A 527 -10.71 28.73 29.96
C GLY A 527 -9.26 28.22 29.90
N SER A 528 -8.27 29.10 29.93
CA SER A 528 -6.82 28.80 29.97
C SER A 528 -6.05 29.97 30.61
N PRO A 529 -6.19 30.18 31.93
CA PRO A 529 -5.51 31.26 32.64
C PRO A 529 -4.00 31.01 32.73
N SER A 530 -3.21 32.08 32.73
CA SER A 530 -1.77 31.97 32.84
C SER A 530 -1.35 31.48 34.24
N PRO A 531 -0.35 30.56 34.34
CA PRO A 531 0.15 30.09 35.64
C PRO A 531 1.05 31.12 36.35
N TYR A 532 1.34 32.25 35.71
CA TYR A 532 2.28 33.26 36.20
C TYR A 532 1.63 34.42 36.96
N HIS A 533 0.29 34.55 36.99
CA HIS A 533 -0.38 35.67 37.67
C HIS A 533 -1.12 35.24 38.94
N ASN A 534 -1.33 36.17 39.88
CA ASN A 534 -2.12 35.93 41.09
C ASN A 534 -3.65 35.97 40.85
N ALA A 535 -4.46 35.57 41.85
CA ALA A 535 -5.91 35.57 41.74
C ALA A 535 -6.53 36.85 42.34
N GLY A 536 -7.19 37.65 41.51
CA GLY A 536 -7.88 38.89 41.89
C GLY A 536 -8.35 39.71 40.69
N SER A 537 -7.52 39.71 39.64
CA SER A 537 -7.74 40.41 38.36
C SER A 537 -8.79 39.77 37.45
N SER A 538 -9.35 40.59 36.56
CA SER A 538 -10.39 40.26 35.59
C SER A 538 -9.90 40.46 34.14
N ALA A 539 -10.62 39.91 33.15
CA ALA A 539 -10.29 40.06 31.72
C ALA A 539 -11.43 40.73 30.94
N SER A 540 -11.10 41.53 29.93
CA SER A 540 -12.06 42.20 29.04
C SER A 540 -11.60 42.18 27.59
N GLY A 541 -12.52 41.91 26.65
CA GLY A 541 -12.26 41.86 25.21
C GLY A 541 -12.90 43.03 24.44
N PHE A 542 -12.20 43.51 23.41
CA PHE A 542 -12.48 44.73 22.66
C PHE A 542 -12.30 44.53 21.15
N ALA A 543 -12.75 45.50 20.35
CA ALA A 543 -12.45 45.55 18.93
C ALA A 543 -10.93 45.74 18.68
N PRO A 544 -10.37 45.33 17.53
CA PRO A 544 -8.96 45.55 17.19
C PRO A 544 -8.50 47.00 17.41
N VAL A 545 -7.26 47.17 17.89
CA VAL A 545 -6.70 48.48 18.20
C VAL A 545 -6.50 49.31 16.93
N GLY A 546 -6.77 50.62 17.00
CA GLY A 546 -6.80 51.49 15.81
C GLY A 546 -5.40 51.83 15.26
N ASN A 547 -4.42 51.99 16.15
CA ASN A 547 -3.02 52.26 15.82
C ASN A 547 -2.10 51.58 16.84
N LEU A 548 -0.86 51.33 16.44
CA LEU A 548 0.27 51.05 17.32
C LEU A 548 1.24 52.24 17.24
N ASP A 549 1.85 52.62 18.36
CA ASP A 549 2.87 53.67 18.38
C ASP A 549 4.27 53.14 18.00
N ALA A 550 5.26 54.04 17.96
CA ALA A 550 6.63 53.72 17.56
C ALA A 550 7.45 52.94 18.61
N THR A 551 6.92 52.68 19.81
CA THR A 551 7.59 51.86 20.83
C THR A 551 7.35 50.36 20.63
N VAL A 552 6.26 50.00 19.96
CA VAL A 552 5.87 48.60 19.75
C VAL A 552 6.83 47.91 18.76
N PRO A 553 7.53 46.83 19.15
CA PRO A 553 8.51 46.18 18.28
C PRO A 553 7.92 45.72 16.94
N ALA A 554 8.63 45.99 15.84
CA ALA A 554 8.19 45.63 14.49
C ALA A 554 7.92 44.13 14.37
N GLY A 555 6.72 43.76 13.93
CA GLY A 555 6.23 42.38 13.85
C GLY A 555 5.29 41.96 14.97
N THR A 556 5.23 42.69 16.10
CA THR A 556 4.28 42.43 17.20
C THR A 556 2.85 42.28 16.65
N PRO A 557 2.12 41.17 16.92
CA PRO A 557 0.75 41.01 16.48
C PRO A 557 -0.18 42.06 17.11
N ALA A 558 -0.89 42.85 16.31
CA ALA A 558 -1.89 43.80 16.81
C ALA A 558 -3.08 43.12 17.54
N ALA A 559 -3.23 41.80 17.39
CA ALA A 559 -4.16 40.97 18.15
C ALA A 559 -3.82 40.90 19.66
N LEU A 560 -2.58 41.21 20.08
CA LEU A 560 -2.23 41.28 21.51
C LEU A 560 -2.88 42.45 22.24
N TYR A 561 -3.62 43.31 21.54
CA TYR A 561 -4.32 44.46 22.12
C TYR A 561 -5.84 44.35 21.96
N THR A 562 -6.39 43.22 21.49
CA THR A 562 -7.86 43.01 21.51
C THR A 562 -8.37 42.78 22.92
N ASP A 563 -7.57 42.21 23.80
CA ASP A 563 -7.96 41.83 25.15
C ASP A 563 -7.07 42.54 26.18
N GLU A 564 -7.59 42.80 27.37
CA GLU A 564 -6.84 43.34 28.51
C GLU A 564 -7.14 42.53 29.76
N ARG A 565 -6.11 42.17 30.52
CA ARG A 565 -6.27 41.85 31.94
C ARG A 565 -6.18 43.15 32.72
N TYR A 566 -7.16 43.39 33.57
CA TYR A 566 -7.22 44.54 34.45
C TYR A 566 -7.44 44.09 35.88
N ASP A 567 -6.87 44.80 36.85
CA ASP A 567 -7.20 44.52 38.24
C ASP A 567 -8.55 45.12 38.62
N SER A 568 -9.33 44.46 39.47
CA SER A 568 -10.65 44.94 39.86
C SER A 568 -10.70 45.19 41.36
N GLY A 569 -10.71 46.48 41.74
CA GLY A 569 -10.62 46.94 43.12
C GLY A 569 -11.49 46.15 44.12
N GLY A 570 -10.83 45.48 45.07
CA GLY A 570 -11.44 44.61 46.07
C GLY A 570 -10.76 43.25 46.24
N GLY A 571 -9.84 42.87 45.33
CA GLY A 571 -8.90 41.77 45.50
C GLY A 571 -7.55 42.20 46.12
N PRO A 572 -6.54 41.31 46.14
CA PRO A 572 -5.13 41.68 46.16
C PRO A 572 -4.76 42.37 44.83
N GLU A 573 -3.75 43.25 44.85
CA GLU A 573 -3.26 43.91 43.62
C GLU A 573 -2.75 42.88 42.58
N MET A 574 -2.89 43.16 41.28
CA MET A 574 -2.46 42.26 40.21
C MET A 574 -0.93 42.10 40.15
N GLU A 575 -0.50 40.85 40.30
CA GLU A 575 0.91 40.42 40.43
C GLU A 575 1.23 39.36 39.35
N TRP A 576 2.42 39.43 38.75
CA TRP A 576 2.90 38.49 37.73
C TRP A 576 4.35 38.05 37.99
N ASN A 577 4.56 36.75 38.25
CA ASN A 577 5.83 36.22 38.74
C ASN A 577 6.39 35.17 37.75
N PHE A 578 7.47 35.50 37.06
CA PHE A 578 8.09 34.66 36.03
C PHE A 578 9.38 33.99 36.56
N PRO A 579 9.46 32.65 36.64
CA PRO A 579 10.68 31.97 37.08
C PRO A 579 11.86 32.19 36.12
N VAL A 580 12.90 32.91 36.55
CA VAL A 580 14.07 33.22 35.73
C VAL A 580 15.34 32.89 36.52
N PRO A 581 16.35 32.21 35.94
CA PRO A 581 17.52 31.80 36.71
C PRO A 581 18.30 32.99 37.27
N VAL A 582 18.62 32.97 38.57
CA VAL A 582 19.36 34.02 39.29
C VAL A 582 20.60 34.51 38.52
N GLY A 583 20.74 35.83 38.43
CA GLY A 583 21.81 36.50 37.68
C GLY A 583 21.59 36.56 36.17
N THR A 584 20.42 36.15 35.66
CA THR A 584 20.04 36.38 34.26
C THR A 584 19.55 37.81 34.09
N GLU A 585 20.24 38.59 33.26
CA GLU A 585 19.76 39.90 32.80
C GLU A 585 18.70 39.72 31.70
N VAL A 586 17.53 40.34 31.89
CA VAL A 586 16.40 40.31 30.95
C VAL A 586 15.81 41.70 30.71
N GLU A 587 15.33 41.93 29.51
CA GLU A 587 14.39 43.00 29.18
C GLU A 587 12.96 42.47 29.38
N VAL A 588 12.22 43.11 30.28
CA VAL A 588 10.80 42.92 30.55
C VAL A 588 10.03 43.92 29.71
N ARG A 589 9.04 43.47 28.93
CA ARG A 589 8.27 44.28 27.98
C ARG A 589 6.78 44.17 28.28
N LEU A 590 6.17 45.29 28.64
CA LEU A 590 4.75 45.42 28.94
C LEU A 590 4.03 46.05 27.76
N TYR A 591 3.05 45.35 27.21
CA TYR A 591 2.24 45.79 26.07
C TYR A 591 0.92 46.31 26.61
N LEU A 592 0.63 47.57 26.29
CA LEU A 592 -0.34 48.40 27.01
C LEU A 592 -1.20 49.21 26.03
N ALA A 593 -2.51 49.26 26.24
CA ALA A 593 -3.44 50.08 25.50
C ALA A 593 -4.68 50.36 26.36
N ASN A 594 -5.04 51.62 26.60
CA ASN A 594 -6.31 51.91 27.25
C ASN A 594 -7.46 51.69 26.26
N ARG A 595 -8.20 50.58 26.41
CA ARG A 595 -9.28 50.18 25.49
C ARG A 595 -10.69 50.58 25.96
N TYR A 596 -10.89 50.82 27.25
CA TYR A 596 -12.20 51.15 27.81
C TYR A 596 -12.62 52.61 27.52
N ASP A 597 -13.82 52.80 26.96
CA ASP A 597 -14.35 54.12 26.57
C ASP A 597 -14.53 55.07 27.78
N GLY A 598 -14.83 54.52 28.97
CA GLY A 598 -15.02 55.30 30.19
C GLY A 598 -13.75 55.98 30.70
N THR A 599 -12.57 55.46 30.31
CA THR A 599 -11.24 55.97 30.66
C THR A 599 -10.56 56.67 29.48
N SER A 600 -11.32 57.09 28.47
CA SER A 600 -10.81 57.66 27.22
C SER A 600 -10.16 59.05 27.34
N ALA A 601 -10.31 59.73 28.48
CA ALA A 601 -9.73 61.05 28.73
C ALA A 601 -8.38 60.96 29.49
N PRO A 602 -7.43 61.89 29.28
CA PRO A 602 -6.26 62.01 30.13
C PRO A 602 -6.62 62.16 31.61
N GLY A 603 -5.86 61.51 32.49
CA GLY A 603 -6.06 61.47 33.93
C GLY A 603 -7.26 60.66 34.42
N SER A 604 -7.96 59.93 33.55
CA SER A 604 -9.13 59.10 33.95
C SER A 604 -8.81 57.64 34.23
N ARG A 605 -7.62 57.16 33.84
CA ARG A 605 -6.97 55.94 34.36
C ARG A 605 -5.49 56.24 34.55
N VAL A 606 -4.99 56.02 35.76
CA VAL A 606 -3.62 56.30 36.20
C VAL A 606 -3.20 55.17 37.14
N PHE A 607 -2.04 54.57 36.92
CA PHE A 607 -1.58 53.46 37.75
C PHE A 607 -0.07 53.33 37.80
N ASP A 608 0.42 52.67 38.85
CA ASP A 608 1.84 52.38 39.05
C ASP A 608 2.18 50.97 38.57
N VAL A 609 3.44 50.74 38.21
CA VAL A 609 3.98 49.39 38.00
C VAL A 609 5.33 49.27 38.69
N THR A 610 5.46 48.25 39.53
CA THR A 610 6.73 47.84 40.15
C THR A 610 7.30 46.61 39.45
N LEU A 611 8.63 46.51 39.44
CA LEU A 611 9.38 45.37 38.92
C LEU A 611 10.45 45.00 39.94
N ASP A 612 10.43 43.77 40.43
CA ASP A 612 11.23 43.27 41.56
C ASP A 612 11.18 44.26 42.75
N GLY A 613 9.98 44.73 43.09
CA GLY A 613 9.71 45.73 44.13
C GLY A 613 10.20 47.16 43.85
N THR A 614 10.73 47.44 42.66
CA THR A 614 11.22 48.77 42.25
C THR A 614 10.21 49.46 41.35
N LEU A 615 9.81 50.70 41.66
CA LEU A 615 8.88 51.48 40.85
C LEU A 615 9.50 51.81 39.48
N VAL A 616 8.92 51.28 38.40
CA VAL A 616 9.39 51.47 37.01
C VAL A 616 8.43 52.31 36.16
N LEU A 617 7.15 52.39 36.57
CA LEU A 617 6.15 53.32 36.04
C LEU A 617 5.45 53.98 37.23
N ASP A 618 5.48 55.30 37.26
CA ASP A 618 4.98 56.21 38.30
C ASP A 618 3.90 57.08 37.63
N ASP A 619 2.66 57.07 38.14
CA ASP A 619 1.51 57.80 37.57
C ASP A 619 1.25 57.52 36.05
N LEU A 620 1.21 56.26 35.60
CA LEU A 620 1.01 55.94 34.17
C LEU A 620 -0.41 56.23 33.67
N ASP A 621 -0.56 57.33 32.94
CA ASP A 621 -1.73 57.65 32.10
C ASP A 621 -1.50 57.30 30.62
N LEU A 622 -2.12 56.21 30.15
CA LEU A 622 -2.07 55.81 28.73
C LEU A 622 -2.87 56.76 27.82
N SER A 623 -4.01 57.28 28.30
CA SER A 623 -4.89 58.18 27.52
C SER A 623 -4.27 59.57 27.33
N GLY A 624 -3.46 60.04 28.27
CA GLY A 624 -2.69 61.28 28.20
C GLY A 624 -1.34 61.17 27.51
N THR A 625 -0.70 59.99 27.50
CA THR A 625 0.63 59.81 26.89
C THR A 625 0.58 59.39 25.42
N VAL A 626 -0.14 58.30 25.09
CA VAL A 626 -0.20 57.73 23.73
C VAL A 626 -1.57 57.84 23.08
N GLY A 627 -2.61 58.02 23.91
CA GLY A 627 -4.00 58.15 23.49
C GLY A 627 -4.81 56.87 23.70
N HIS A 628 -6.08 57.06 24.01
CA HIS A 628 -7.06 55.98 24.07
C HIS A 628 -7.19 55.26 22.71
N ASN A 629 -7.36 53.93 22.72
CA ASN A 629 -7.36 53.07 21.54
C ASN A 629 -6.04 53.07 20.70
N VAL A 630 -4.91 53.41 21.32
CA VAL A 630 -3.55 53.24 20.76
C VAL A 630 -2.79 52.19 21.57
N GLY A 631 -2.12 51.25 20.88
CA GLY A 631 -1.22 50.27 21.50
C GLY A 631 0.20 50.79 21.62
N THR A 632 0.80 50.60 22.80
CA THR A 632 2.16 51.03 23.15
C THR A 632 2.90 49.90 23.88
N MET A 633 4.20 50.07 24.09
CA MET A 633 5.07 49.12 24.79
C MET A 633 6.01 49.87 25.75
N ARG A 634 6.24 49.33 26.95
CA ARG A 634 7.22 49.84 27.93
C ARG A 634 8.20 48.73 28.25
N SER A 635 9.51 49.02 28.16
CA SER A 635 10.56 48.04 28.44
C SER A 635 11.52 48.47 29.54
N PHE A 636 11.94 47.49 30.34
CA PHE A 636 12.81 47.67 31.51
C PHE A 636 13.84 46.54 31.55
N THR A 637 15.09 46.85 31.90
CA THR A 637 16.12 45.82 32.10
C THR A 637 16.26 45.51 33.58
N VAL A 638 16.19 44.23 33.93
CA VAL A 638 16.34 43.74 35.31
C VAL A 638 17.27 42.52 35.34
N VAL A 639 17.94 42.30 36.48
CA VAL A 639 18.77 41.12 36.71
C VAL A 639 18.06 40.26 37.75
N SER A 640 17.39 39.21 37.28
CA SER A 640 16.55 38.34 38.11
C SER A 640 17.32 37.75 39.31
N ASP A 641 16.66 37.67 40.47
CA ASP A 641 17.19 37.04 41.68
C ASP A 641 16.85 35.53 41.78
N GLY A 642 15.97 35.05 40.89
CA GLY A 642 15.30 33.75 40.95
C GLY A 642 13.88 33.81 40.38
N THR A 643 13.24 34.98 40.48
CA THR A 643 12.01 35.34 39.77
C THR A 643 12.16 36.68 39.05
N VAL A 644 11.12 37.09 38.33
CA VAL A 644 10.91 38.44 37.80
C VAL A 644 9.47 38.77 38.11
N ASP A 645 9.26 39.67 39.06
CA ASP A 645 7.99 39.87 39.74
C ASP A 645 7.46 41.27 39.42
N ILE A 646 6.22 41.33 38.89
CA ILE A 646 5.63 42.53 38.28
C ILE A 646 4.29 42.84 38.94
N ASP A 647 4.23 43.87 39.79
CA ASP A 647 3.00 44.33 40.43
C ASP A 647 2.41 45.55 39.72
N PHE A 648 1.08 45.62 39.66
CA PHE A 648 0.32 46.71 39.05
C PHE A 648 -0.56 47.37 40.12
N GLY A 649 -0.20 48.60 40.53
CA GLY A 649 -0.81 49.29 41.67
C GLY A 649 -1.85 50.34 41.31
N HIS A 650 -3.00 50.34 41.98
CA HIS A 650 -4.06 51.34 41.77
C HIS A 650 -3.66 52.77 42.20
N VAL A 651 -3.88 53.76 41.33
CA VAL A 651 -3.86 55.20 41.68
C VAL A 651 -5.19 55.88 41.34
N VAL A 652 -5.64 55.79 40.08
CA VAL A 652 -6.96 56.24 39.61
C VAL A 652 -7.51 55.20 38.63
N GLU A 653 -8.64 54.59 38.99
CA GLU A 653 -9.28 53.50 38.21
C GLU A 653 -8.38 52.24 38.10
N ASN A 654 -8.95 51.14 37.62
CA ASN A 654 -8.29 49.84 37.51
C ASN A 654 -7.01 49.86 36.62
N PRO A 655 -5.85 49.34 37.08
CA PRO A 655 -4.67 49.14 36.23
C PRO A 655 -4.88 48.04 35.17
N LEU A 656 -4.06 48.02 34.11
CA LEU A 656 -4.20 47.06 32.99
C LEU A 656 -2.86 46.56 32.40
N VAL A 657 -2.90 45.38 31.79
CA VAL A 657 -1.90 44.89 30.83
C VAL A 657 -2.56 44.06 29.72
N ASN A 658 -2.06 44.18 28.48
CA ASN A 658 -2.57 43.44 27.32
C ASN A 658 -1.65 42.28 26.91
N ALA A 659 -0.33 42.42 27.04
CA ALA A 659 0.61 41.30 26.93
C ALA A 659 1.91 41.56 27.70
N ILE A 660 2.64 40.49 28.02
CA ILE A 660 3.96 40.54 28.68
C ILE A 660 4.94 39.68 27.88
N GLU A 661 6.15 40.19 27.62
CA GLU A 661 7.27 39.45 27.03
C GLU A 661 8.53 39.61 27.91
N ILE A 662 9.24 38.51 28.17
CA ILE A 662 10.50 38.48 28.94
C ILE A 662 11.62 37.98 28.03
N VAL A 663 12.69 38.76 27.83
CA VAL A 663 13.74 38.49 26.84
C VAL A 663 15.14 38.64 27.44
N LYS A 664 16.02 37.64 27.34
CA LYS A 664 17.43 37.79 27.73
C LYS A 664 18.13 38.90 26.96
N THR A 665 18.92 39.71 27.64
CA THR A 665 19.71 40.76 26.98
C THR A 665 20.89 40.18 26.20
N GLY A 666 21.52 41.03 25.37
CA GLY A 666 22.62 40.62 24.47
C GLY A 666 22.15 40.09 23.12
N PRO A 667 23.07 39.62 22.27
CA PRO A 667 22.73 39.05 20.96
C PRO A 667 21.97 37.72 21.12
N PRO A 668 21.05 37.36 20.20
CA PRO A 668 20.43 36.04 20.18
C PRO A 668 21.49 34.95 19.88
N PRO A 669 21.26 33.70 20.31
CA PRO A 669 22.25 32.64 20.13
C PRO A 669 22.32 32.22 18.66
N THR A 670 23.48 31.76 18.20
CA THR A 670 23.69 31.40 16.79
C THR A 670 22.92 30.13 16.39
N GLY A 671 21.95 30.27 15.49
CA GLY A 671 21.34 29.18 14.74
C GLY A 671 20.31 29.72 13.73
N THR A 672 20.08 29.00 12.62
CA THR A 672 19.07 29.40 11.61
C THR A 672 17.74 28.67 11.78
N GLY A 673 17.71 27.58 12.55
CA GLY A 673 16.60 26.64 12.59
C GLY A 673 16.67 25.59 11.47
N ASP A 674 17.78 25.52 10.73
CA ASP A 674 18.08 24.46 9.74
C ASP A 674 19.07 23.43 10.29
N GLU A 675 19.45 23.53 11.56
CA GLU A 675 20.34 22.58 12.22
C GLU A 675 19.67 21.20 12.36
N VAL A 676 20.51 20.16 12.33
CA VAL A 676 20.14 18.79 12.66
C VAL A 676 20.93 18.34 13.88
N GLN A 677 20.25 17.77 14.88
CA GLN A 677 20.89 17.15 16.04
C GLN A 677 20.48 15.67 16.17
N ALA A 678 21.42 14.84 16.60
CA ALA A 678 21.23 13.45 16.96
C ALA A 678 21.27 13.28 18.48
N ARG A 679 20.44 12.40 19.03
CA ARG A 679 20.41 12.01 20.45
C ARG A 679 20.26 10.51 20.58
N ALA A 680 21.00 9.90 21.49
CA ALA A 680 20.71 8.54 21.93
C ALA A 680 19.42 8.54 22.77
N TYR A 681 18.56 7.53 22.59
CA TYR A 681 17.35 7.35 23.38
C TYR A 681 17.07 5.85 23.60
N ASP A 682 16.63 5.47 24.80
CA ASP A 682 16.35 4.08 25.15
C ASP A 682 14.91 3.62 24.83
N GLY A 683 13.97 4.54 24.63
CA GLY A 683 12.54 4.25 24.49
C GLY A 683 11.76 4.14 25.81
N ALA A 684 12.40 4.41 26.94
CA ALA A 684 11.83 4.26 28.29
C ALA A 684 11.98 5.52 29.18
N GLY A 685 12.99 6.37 28.94
CA GLY A 685 13.20 7.63 29.65
C GLY A 685 14.65 8.13 29.70
N THR A 686 15.64 7.33 29.29
CA THR A 686 17.05 7.75 29.24
C THR A 686 17.36 8.48 27.94
N VAL A 687 17.59 9.80 28.01
CA VAL A 687 17.89 10.65 26.85
C VAL A 687 19.34 11.13 26.88
N GLY A 688 20.03 11.04 25.75
CA GLY A 688 21.39 11.52 25.56
C GLY A 688 21.49 13.03 25.26
N ALA A 689 22.67 13.59 25.54
CA ALA A 689 23.04 14.93 25.08
C ALA A 689 23.00 15.03 23.54
N PRO A 690 22.71 16.22 22.98
CA PRO A 690 22.68 16.41 21.54
C PRO A 690 24.09 16.40 20.94
N ALA A 691 24.25 15.72 19.81
CA ALA A 691 25.38 15.86 18.91
C ALA A 691 24.92 16.53 17.60
N PRO A 692 25.60 17.56 17.07
CA PRO A 692 25.24 18.14 15.78
C PRO A 692 25.54 17.18 14.63
N VAL A 693 24.63 17.09 13.66
CA VAL A 693 24.81 16.38 12.39
C VAL A 693 25.09 17.41 11.30
N ALA A 694 26.08 17.15 10.46
CA ALA A 694 26.52 18.11 9.46
C ALA A 694 25.44 18.36 8.38
N ASN A 695 25.18 19.63 8.06
CA ASN A 695 24.28 20.06 6.99
C ASN A 695 25.06 20.77 5.86
N PRO A 696 26.04 20.12 5.22
CA PRO A 696 27.04 20.79 4.35
C PRO A 696 26.47 21.31 3.02
N ASP A 697 25.29 20.85 2.60
CA ASP A 697 24.58 21.36 1.43
C ASP A 697 23.64 22.53 1.74
N ASN A 698 23.57 22.96 3.01
CA ASN A 698 22.66 24.00 3.52
C ASN A 698 21.18 23.68 3.23
N THR A 699 20.78 22.40 3.36
CA THR A 699 19.38 22.02 3.28
C THR A 699 18.56 22.77 4.31
N ALA A 700 17.54 23.50 3.86
CA ALA A 700 16.71 24.35 4.71
C ALA A 700 15.72 23.53 5.54
N TRP A 701 16.21 22.78 6.53
CA TRP A 701 15.39 21.90 7.36
C TRP A 701 14.29 22.63 8.14
N SER A 702 14.41 23.94 8.38
CA SER A 702 13.33 24.82 8.89
C SER A 702 12.04 24.78 8.04
N THR A 703 12.15 24.38 6.77
CA THR A 703 11.03 24.27 5.83
C THR A 703 10.39 22.88 5.76
N ALA A 704 10.96 21.88 6.45
CA ALA A 704 10.47 20.50 6.41
C ALA A 704 9.07 20.35 7.07
N ARG A 705 8.42 19.22 6.79
CA ARG A 705 7.06 18.87 7.25
C ARG A 705 6.97 17.45 7.85
N GLY A 706 8.10 16.83 8.09
CA GLY A 706 8.25 15.45 8.58
C GLY A 706 9.27 14.66 7.77
N ALA A 707 9.78 13.58 8.34
CA ALA A 707 10.70 12.65 7.68
C ALA A 707 10.64 11.27 8.33
N PHE A 708 11.06 10.23 7.60
CA PHE A 708 11.28 8.88 8.12
C PHE A 708 12.47 8.23 7.41
N TRP A 709 13.24 7.44 8.14
CA TRP A 709 14.31 6.63 7.58
C TRP A 709 13.83 5.20 7.34
N VAL A 710 14.18 4.63 6.19
CA VAL A 710 13.95 3.23 5.85
C VAL A 710 15.06 2.75 4.90
N GLY A 711 15.64 1.59 5.17
CA GLY A 711 16.53 0.87 4.25
C GLY A 711 17.77 1.61 3.77
N GLY A 712 18.31 2.54 4.57
CA GLY A 712 19.43 3.41 4.18
C GLY A 712 19.04 4.78 3.59
N THR A 713 17.75 5.02 3.37
CA THR A 713 17.21 6.23 2.73
C THR A 713 16.35 7.03 3.70
N LEU A 714 16.63 8.32 3.82
CA LEU A 714 15.78 9.30 4.48
C LEU A 714 14.80 9.87 3.47
N PHE A 715 13.50 9.64 3.69
CA PHE A 715 12.41 10.27 2.98
C PHE A 715 11.87 11.44 3.81
N TYR A 716 11.70 12.61 3.21
CA TYR A 716 11.31 13.82 3.92
C TYR A 716 10.43 14.74 3.07
N ALA A 717 9.47 15.40 3.70
CA ALA A 717 8.52 16.29 3.03
C ALA A 717 9.01 17.75 3.12
N MET A 718 9.20 18.41 1.97
CA MET A 718 9.78 19.74 1.86
C MET A 718 9.31 20.42 0.57
N ASN A 719 9.05 21.74 0.62
CA ASN A 719 8.66 22.55 -0.55
C ASN A 719 7.48 21.99 -1.37
N GLY A 720 6.49 21.38 -0.71
CA GLY A 720 5.30 20.80 -1.35
C GLY A 720 5.52 19.43 -2.01
N ALA A 721 6.70 18.82 -1.85
CA ALA A 721 7.05 17.54 -2.46
C ALA A 721 7.69 16.56 -1.46
N LEU A 722 7.63 15.27 -1.77
CA LEU A 722 8.42 14.25 -1.08
C LEU A 722 9.81 14.17 -1.73
N GLN A 723 10.84 14.23 -0.89
CA GLN A 723 12.25 14.16 -1.26
C GLN A 723 12.87 12.89 -0.66
N ARG A 724 13.92 12.36 -1.28
CA ARG A 724 14.72 11.26 -0.75
C ARG A 724 16.22 11.48 -0.94
N ARG A 725 17.00 10.98 0.02
CA ARG A 725 18.47 10.90 -0.03
C ARG A 725 18.95 9.72 0.81
N THR A 726 20.14 9.19 0.53
CA THR A 726 20.79 8.24 1.45
C THR A 726 21.16 8.95 2.76
N PHE A 727 21.13 8.23 3.88
CA PHE A 727 21.57 8.72 5.17
C PHE A 727 22.13 7.58 6.04
N ASP A 728 23.40 7.71 6.45
CA ASP A 728 24.14 6.70 7.22
C ASP A 728 24.18 6.98 8.73
N GLY A 729 23.44 8.00 9.21
CA GLY A 729 23.47 8.49 10.59
C GLY A 729 24.39 9.69 10.80
N THR A 730 25.34 9.92 9.88
CA THR A 730 26.32 11.02 9.96
C THR A 730 26.31 11.93 8.75
N THR A 731 26.06 11.37 7.56
CA THR A 731 26.26 12.01 6.28
C THR A 731 24.99 11.93 5.44
N PHE A 732 24.52 13.08 4.99
CA PHE A 732 23.45 13.17 4.01
C PHE A 732 23.99 12.99 2.59
N GLY A 733 23.41 12.06 1.85
CA GLY A 733 23.61 11.96 0.41
C GLY A 733 22.95 13.11 -0.36
N PRO A 734 23.21 13.22 -1.69
CA PRO A 734 22.56 14.22 -2.53
C PRO A 734 21.02 14.10 -2.49
N PRO A 735 20.29 15.22 -2.41
CA PRO A 735 18.82 15.22 -2.49
C PRO A 735 18.33 14.81 -3.88
N SER A 736 17.19 14.10 -3.92
CA SER A 736 16.45 13.80 -5.13
C SER A 736 14.95 13.87 -4.89
N LEU A 737 14.22 14.39 -5.88
CA LEU A 737 12.75 14.37 -5.88
C LEU A 737 12.27 12.92 -5.94
N VAL A 738 11.22 12.60 -5.17
CA VAL A 738 10.48 11.35 -5.34
C VAL A 738 9.46 11.56 -6.47
N ASP A 739 9.79 11.13 -7.68
CA ASP A 739 8.87 11.18 -8.81
C ASP A 739 8.82 9.83 -9.56
N PRO A 740 7.92 8.92 -9.15
CA PRO A 740 7.61 7.70 -9.88
C PRO A 740 6.51 7.88 -10.95
N TYR A 741 5.96 9.09 -11.10
CA TYR A 741 4.82 9.37 -11.98
C TYR A 741 5.27 9.75 -13.39
N HIS A 742 6.43 10.41 -13.49
CA HIS A 742 7.10 10.74 -14.74
C HIS A 742 8.24 9.76 -15.04
N ASP A 743 8.30 9.27 -16.28
CA ASP A 743 9.42 8.49 -16.81
C ASP A 743 9.76 9.04 -18.20
N ALA A 744 10.89 9.73 -18.31
CA ALA A 744 11.26 10.48 -19.53
C ALA A 744 11.37 9.60 -20.80
N TYR A 745 11.47 8.27 -20.66
CA TYR A 745 11.44 7.32 -21.78
C TYR A 745 10.01 6.95 -22.23
N TRP A 746 9.00 7.11 -21.36
CA TRP A 746 7.59 6.78 -21.61
C TRP A 746 6.64 7.99 -21.71
N ASP A 747 6.93 9.11 -21.04
CA ASP A 747 6.05 10.29 -20.94
C ASP A 747 5.64 10.90 -22.28
N THR A 748 6.49 10.73 -23.31
CA THR A 748 6.25 11.23 -24.68
C THR A 748 5.71 10.16 -25.64
N VAL A 749 5.67 8.90 -25.21
CA VAL A 749 5.25 7.76 -26.05
C VAL A 749 3.73 7.67 -26.02
N GLN A 750 3.11 7.68 -27.20
CA GLN A 750 1.65 7.57 -27.31
C GLN A 750 1.16 6.16 -26.96
N THR A 751 -0.03 6.08 -26.40
CA THR A 751 -0.60 4.83 -25.85
C THR A 751 -1.23 3.91 -26.90
N ASP A 752 -1.26 4.31 -28.17
CA ASP A 752 -1.99 3.66 -29.30
C ASP A 752 -3.50 3.44 -29.09
N SER A 753 -4.04 3.82 -27.94
CA SER A 753 -5.42 3.54 -27.52
C SER A 753 -5.89 4.58 -26.50
N GLY A 754 -7.00 5.26 -26.81
CA GLY A 754 -7.53 6.39 -26.05
C GLY A 754 -7.72 7.63 -26.95
N PRO A 755 -7.89 8.82 -26.37
CA PRO A 755 -7.91 10.08 -27.11
C PRO A 755 -6.59 10.34 -27.86
N ALA A 756 -6.67 10.93 -29.05
CA ALA A 756 -5.47 11.26 -29.84
C ALA A 756 -4.54 12.20 -29.06
N GLY A 757 -3.25 11.83 -28.96
CA GLY A 757 -2.25 12.56 -28.19
C GLY A 757 -2.05 12.07 -26.74
N GLN A 758 -2.83 11.09 -26.27
CA GLN A 758 -2.61 10.48 -24.95
C GLN A 758 -1.29 9.69 -24.91
N THR A 759 -0.46 9.97 -23.90
CA THR A 759 0.81 9.28 -23.61
C THR A 759 0.76 8.51 -22.29
N TYR A 760 1.82 7.77 -21.96
CA TYR A 760 1.91 6.99 -20.72
C TYR A 760 2.21 7.83 -19.45
N VAL A 761 2.35 9.15 -19.57
CA VAL A 761 2.67 10.04 -18.43
C VAL A 761 1.69 9.83 -17.27
N GLY A 762 2.21 9.77 -16.04
CA GLY A 762 1.42 9.63 -14.83
C GLY A 762 0.85 10.96 -14.32
N VAL A 763 0.30 10.94 -13.11
CA VAL A 763 -0.11 12.15 -12.37
C VAL A 763 0.28 11.97 -10.91
N THR A 764 0.89 13.00 -10.31
CA THR A 764 1.29 12.98 -8.90
C THR A 764 0.12 12.67 -7.96
N SER A 765 0.38 11.92 -6.89
CA SER A 765 -0.64 11.59 -5.89
C SER A 765 -1.19 12.84 -5.21
N ASN A 766 -2.48 12.85 -4.90
CA ASN A 766 -3.16 13.89 -4.12
C ASN A 766 -2.59 14.09 -2.70
N PHE A 767 -1.59 13.30 -2.29
CA PHE A 767 -0.74 13.59 -1.13
C PHE A 767 0.08 14.89 -1.28
N TYR A 768 0.55 15.23 -2.48
CA TYR A 768 1.48 16.35 -2.68
C TYR A 768 0.86 17.71 -2.30
N PRO A 769 -0.39 18.02 -2.68
CA PRO A 769 -1.12 19.17 -2.15
C PRO A 769 -1.33 19.17 -0.63
N GLU A 770 -1.32 18.01 0.04
CA GLU A 770 -1.44 17.93 1.50
C GLU A 770 -0.14 18.30 2.22
N ILE A 771 1.04 18.15 1.58
CA ILE A 771 2.37 18.27 2.20
C ILE A 771 2.57 19.60 2.95
N GLY A 772 2.02 20.72 2.46
CA GLY A 772 2.13 22.01 3.14
C GLY A 772 1.58 22.01 4.58
N ASN A 773 0.60 21.14 4.85
CA ASN A 773 -0.09 20.96 6.14
C ASN A 773 0.41 19.74 6.93
N VAL A 774 1.33 18.93 6.42
CA VAL A 774 1.84 17.74 7.14
C VAL A 774 2.69 18.16 8.33
N THR A 775 2.54 17.46 9.46
CA THR A 775 3.26 17.77 10.72
C THR A 775 4.00 16.56 11.30
N GLY A 776 4.19 15.51 10.51
CA GLY A 776 4.76 14.26 10.96
C GLY A 776 4.52 13.16 9.94
N MET A 777 5.51 12.29 9.77
CA MET A 777 5.44 11.13 8.87
C MET A 777 6.18 9.96 9.49
N LEU A 778 5.66 8.75 9.32
CA LEU A 778 6.39 7.50 9.62
C LEU A 778 6.05 6.43 8.59
N TYR A 779 6.96 5.48 8.42
CA TYR A 779 6.76 4.31 7.57
C TYR A 779 6.68 3.03 8.40
N THR A 780 5.70 2.17 8.11
CA THR A 780 5.68 0.79 8.58
C THR A 780 4.76 -0.06 7.70
N ALA A 781 5.03 -1.37 7.59
CA ALA A 781 4.19 -2.35 6.90
C ALA A 781 3.71 -1.92 5.50
N GLY A 782 4.59 -1.32 4.69
CA GLY A 782 4.25 -0.88 3.33
C GLY A 782 3.35 0.37 3.25
N ARG A 783 3.21 1.14 4.33
CA ARG A 783 2.36 2.33 4.43
C ARG A 783 3.15 3.55 4.92
N LEU A 784 2.80 4.71 4.35
CA LEU A 784 3.15 6.03 4.86
C LEU A 784 2.01 6.52 5.75
N TYR A 785 2.27 6.66 7.05
CA TYR A 785 1.36 7.29 8.02
C TYR A 785 1.77 8.75 8.23
N TYR A 786 0.80 9.66 8.40
CA TYR A 786 1.04 11.08 8.53
C TYR A 786 -0.03 11.83 9.34
N THR A 787 0.37 12.95 9.93
CA THR A 787 -0.50 13.89 10.67
C THR A 787 -0.66 15.20 9.91
N LEU A 788 -1.79 15.91 10.12
CA LEU A 788 -2.08 17.18 9.48
C LEU A 788 -2.34 18.27 10.54
N ALA A 789 -1.82 19.47 10.30
CA ALA A 789 -1.89 20.60 11.23
C ALA A 789 -3.34 20.91 11.65
N GLY A 790 -3.60 20.89 12.96
CA GLY A 790 -4.92 21.15 13.54
C GLY A 790 -5.95 20.02 13.34
N GLN A 791 -5.62 18.93 12.64
CA GLN A 791 -6.53 17.80 12.46
C GLN A 791 -6.25 16.71 13.50
N GLY A 792 -7.30 16.24 14.18
CA GLY A 792 -7.17 15.28 15.27
C GLY A 792 -6.79 13.86 14.84
N GLY A 793 -6.92 13.50 13.56
CA GLY A 793 -6.76 12.13 13.08
C GLY A 793 -5.34 11.75 12.66
N LEU A 794 -5.08 10.44 12.63
CA LEU A 794 -3.92 9.84 11.96
C LEU A 794 -4.34 9.33 10.58
N TYR A 795 -3.61 9.71 9.54
CA TYR A 795 -3.88 9.36 8.15
C TYR A 795 -2.83 8.38 7.63
N TRP A 796 -3.17 7.62 6.59
CA TRP A 796 -2.18 6.80 5.88
C TRP A 796 -2.49 6.61 4.40
N ARG A 797 -1.46 6.25 3.65
CA ARG A 797 -1.48 5.83 2.24
C ARG A 797 -0.58 4.61 2.08
N TRP A 798 -0.84 3.77 1.09
CA TRP A 798 0.16 2.78 0.67
C TRP A 798 1.45 3.49 0.22
N PHE A 799 2.61 2.88 0.47
CA PHE A 799 3.91 3.44 0.10
C PHE A 799 4.96 2.33 -0.10
N THR A 800 5.63 2.33 -1.25
CA THR A 800 6.82 1.49 -1.48
C THR A 800 8.08 2.36 -1.57
N PRO A 801 9.12 2.12 -0.73
CA PRO A 801 10.38 2.87 -0.80
C PRO A 801 11.14 2.75 -2.13
N ASP A 802 10.82 1.75 -2.94
CA ASP A 802 11.56 1.40 -4.17
C ASP A 802 11.42 2.45 -5.28
N SER A 803 10.23 2.53 -5.86
CA SER A 803 9.85 3.65 -6.74
C SER A 803 9.61 4.95 -5.94
N GLY A 804 9.25 4.85 -4.66
CA GLY A 804 8.70 5.96 -3.88
C GLY A 804 7.23 6.24 -4.19
N ALA A 805 6.52 5.32 -4.83
CA ALA A 805 5.09 5.46 -5.13
C ALA A 805 4.28 5.69 -3.85
N VAL A 806 3.39 6.69 -3.90
CA VAL A 806 2.43 7.00 -2.85
C VAL A 806 1.03 6.66 -3.38
N GLY A 807 0.27 5.89 -2.61
CA GLY A 807 -1.09 5.47 -2.99
C GLY A 807 -2.00 6.64 -3.37
N ALA A 808 -2.78 6.47 -4.44
CA ALA A 808 -3.78 7.44 -4.89
C ALA A 808 -4.82 7.74 -3.78
N GLU A 809 -5.31 6.67 -3.14
CA GLU A 809 -6.30 6.72 -2.07
C GLU A 809 -5.70 7.19 -0.74
N LYS A 810 -6.49 7.95 0.02
CA LYS A 810 -6.20 8.37 1.39
C LYS A 810 -7.06 7.59 2.36
N PHE A 811 -6.45 7.06 3.40
CA PHE A 811 -7.12 6.37 4.49
C PHE A 811 -6.96 7.15 5.81
N THR A 812 -7.92 6.98 6.72
CA THR A 812 -7.87 7.46 8.10
C THR A 812 -7.82 6.25 9.02
N VAL A 813 -6.98 6.26 10.05
CA VAL A 813 -6.99 5.17 11.04
C VAL A 813 -8.26 5.30 11.90
N ALA A 814 -9.13 4.29 11.81
CA ALA A 814 -10.47 4.35 12.40
C ALA A 814 -10.41 4.48 13.94
N GLY A 815 -11.24 5.36 14.51
CA GLY A 815 -11.32 5.61 15.95
C GLY A 815 -10.16 6.43 16.55
N VAL A 816 -9.15 6.79 15.77
CA VAL A 816 -7.95 7.48 16.27
C VAL A 816 -8.12 9.01 16.24
N THR A 817 -7.91 9.64 17.39
CA THR A 817 -8.01 11.10 17.59
C THR A 817 -6.83 11.64 18.40
N GLY A 818 -6.80 12.95 18.69
CA GLY A 818 -5.82 13.58 19.57
C GLY A 818 -4.52 14.06 18.92
N PHE A 819 -4.37 13.98 17.59
CA PHE A 819 -3.15 14.38 16.87
C PHE A 819 -3.08 15.87 16.47
N ALA A 820 -4.05 16.70 16.85
CA ALA A 820 -4.15 18.10 16.40
C ALA A 820 -2.95 18.98 16.78
N ASP A 821 -2.29 18.70 17.92
CA ASP A 821 -1.06 19.37 18.35
C ASP A 821 0.23 18.62 17.98
N THR A 822 0.17 17.60 17.12
CA THR A 822 1.36 16.79 16.80
C THR A 822 2.31 17.53 15.86
N GLY A 823 3.60 17.60 16.23
CA GLY A 823 4.69 18.24 15.50
C GLY A 823 5.75 17.28 14.94
N ALA A 824 5.73 16.03 15.39
CA ALA A 824 6.36 14.89 14.74
C ALA A 824 5.73 13.58 15.24
N VAL A 825 5.83 12.51 14.45
CA VAL A 825 5.52 11.14 14.86
C VAL A 825 6.67 10.21 14.46
N LEU A 826 6.98 9.23 15.30
CA LEU A 826 7.95 8.17 14.99
C LEU A 826 7.52 6.85 15.61
N LEU A 827 7.84 5.74 14.94
CA LEU A 827 7.53 4.39 15.40
C LEU A 827 8.85 3.64 15.66
N ALA A 828 8.96 2.99 16.81
CA ALA A 828 10.07 2.09 17.11
C ALA A 828 9.51 0.79 17.71
N GLY A 829 9.70 -0.33 17.00
CA GLY A 829 9.14 -1.62 17.40
C GLY A 829 7.61 -1.57 17.58
N GLY A 830 7.14 -1.91 18.78
CA GLY A 830 5.73 -1.88 19.17
C GLY A 830 5.24 -0.56 19.78
N THR A 831 6.02 0.53 19.70
CA THR A 831 5.68 1.80 20.36
C THR A 831 5.66 2.96 19.38
N LEU A 832 4.52 3.67 19.33
CA LEU A 832 4.35 4.93 18.62
C LEU A 832 4.65 6.10 19.56
N TYR A 833 5.46 7.05 19.11
CA TYR A 833 5.75 8.29 19.82
C TYR A 833 5.25 9.49 19.02
N ARG A 834 4.83 10.54 19.73
CA ARG A 834 4.45 11.85 19.18
C ARG A 834 5.18 12.97 19.93
N VAL A 835 5.50 14.03 19.22
CA VAL A 835 5.99 15.30 19.80
C VAL A 835 4.86 16.33 19.77
N SER A 836 4.64 17.03 20.89
CA SER A 836 3.73 18.20 20.96
C SER A 836 4.36 19.44 20.32
N ARG A 837 3.62 20.22 19.54
CA ARG A 837 4.09 21.52 19.01
C ARG A 837 4.08 22.59 20.09
N SER A 838 3.06 22.61 20.94
CA SER A 838 2.92 23.57 22.03
C SER A 838 4.00 23.38 23.11
N THR A 839 4.08 22.20 23.73
CA THR A 839 4.96 21.95 24.89
C THR A 839 6.33 21.37 24.54
N GLY A 840 6.48 20.75 23.37
CA GLY A 840 7.69 20.00 23.02
C GLY A 840 7.91 18.70 23.79
N ALA A 841 6.92 18.26 24.57
CA ALA A 841 6.94 16.96 25.23
C ALA A 841 6.85 15.79 24.22
N LEU A 842 7.61 14.72 24.49
CA LEU A 842 7.53 13.43 23.82
C LEU A 842 6.59 12.52 24.60
N ALA A 843 5.53 12.02 23.94
CA ALA A 843 4.60 11.07 24.53
C ALA A 843 4.50 9.79 23.69
N SER A 844 4.35 8.65 24.35
CA SER A 844 4.32 7.32 23.74
C SER A 844 2.99 6.58 23.95
N THR A 845 2.70 5.61 23.09
CA THR A 845 1.62 4.63 23.24
C THR A 845 1.98 3.33 22.51
N ALA A 846 1.41 2.20 22.95
CA ALA A 846 1.59 0.92 22.26
C ALA A 846 0.91 0.93 20.88
N TRP A 847 1.50 0.20 19.93
CA TRP A 847 1.10 0.15 18.53
C TRP A 847 0.91 -1.30 18.06
N ALA A 848 -0.28 -1.61 17.51
CA ALA A 848 -0.58 -2.90 16.91
C ALA A 848 -1.62 -2.74 15.78
N GLY A 849 -1.63 -3.67 14.82
CA GLY A 849 -2.62 -3.67 13.72
C GLY A 849 -2.60 -2.46 12.77
N GLY A 850 -1.61 -1.56 12.90
CA GLY A 850 -1.57 -0.28 12.19
C GLY A 850 -2.26 0.88 12.91
N ALA A 851 -2.47 0.77 14.23
CA ALA A 851 -3.09 1.80 15.06
C ALA A 851 -2.42 1.90 16.45
N PRO A 852 -2.50 3.07 17.12
CA PRO A 852 -2.27 3.16 18.56
C PRO A 852 -3.35 2.39 19.33
N THR A 853 -2.97 1.70 20.41
CA THR A 853 -3.87 0.83 21.18
C THR A 853 -4.21 1.35 22.58
N GLY A 854 -3.72 2.53 22.95
CA GLY A 854 -3.97 3.15 24.25
C GLY A 854 -3.80 4.68 24.23
N ALA A 855 -4.07 5.32 25.37
CA ALA A 855 -3.81 6.74 25.55
C ALA A 855 -2.30 7.04 25.50
N PHE A 856 -1.94 8.27 25.09
CA PHE A 856 -0.56 8.73 25.09
C PHE A 856 -0.10 9.13 26.50
N THR A 857 1.06 8.65 26.91
CA THR A 857 1.74 9.01 28.16
C THR A 857 3.03 9.77 27.89
N THR A 858 3.26 10.91 28.52
CA THR A 858 4.54 11.64 28.42
C THR A 858 5.69 10.81 28.99
N VAL A 859 6.81 10.74 28.27
CA VAL A 859 8.00 9.96 28.63
C VAL A 859 9.30 10.78 28.68
N SER A 860 9.29 11.99 28.10
CA SER A 860 10.40 12.95 28.08
C SER A 860 9.84 14.32 27.65
N GLY A 861 10.51 15.43 27.97
CA GLY A 861 10.00 16.78 27.69
C GLY A 861 10.58 17.85 28.62
N PRO A 862 10.38 19.15 28.32
CA PRO A 862 10.91 20.24 29.15
C PRO A 862 10.57 20.10 30.64
N ASP A 863 9.32 19.72 30.96
CA ASP A 863 8.81 19.56 32.33
C ASP A 863 9.16 18.22 33.00
N VAL A 864 9.92 17.35 32.31
CA VAL A 864 10.26 15.98 32.76
C VAL A 864 11.76 15.80 32.92
N ASP A 865 12.53 16.17 31.89
CA ASP A 865 13.98 15.99 31.80
C ASP A 865 14.70 17.17 31.14
N GLY A 866 13.98 18.26 30.86
CA GLY A 866 14.52 19.46 30.20
C GLY A 866 14.72 19.30 28.68
N VAL A 867 14.30 18.18 28.07
CA VAL A 867 14.53 17.95 26.63
C VAL A 867 13.36 18.46 25.79
N ASP A 868 13.60 19.49 24.98
CA ASP A 868 12.67 19.91 23.92
C ASP A 868 12.83 19.01 22.68
N TRP A 869 11.77 18.28 22.34
CA TRP A 869 11.74 17.39 21.18
C TRP A 869 11.31 18.07 19.88
N ARG A 870 10.91 19.35 19.91
CA ARG A 870 10.43 20.06 18.71
C ARG A 870 11.50 20.10 17.63
N ALA A 871 11.08 19.79 16.41
CA ALA A 871 11.79 20.03 15.16
C ALA A 871 10.79 19.91 14.00
N LYS A 872 11.17 20.30 12.78
CA LYS A 872 10.34 20.15 11.58
C LYS A 872 10.27 18.72 11.06
N ALA A 873 11.23 17.88 11.44
CA ALA A 873 11.17 16.44 11.31
C ALA A 873 11.89 15.77 12.49
N VAL A 874 11.29 14.72 13.05
CA VAL A 874 11.93 13.87 14.07
C VAL A 874 11.78 12.41 13.63
N PHE A 875 12.89 11.67 13.56
CA PHE A 875 12.90 10.29 13.08
C PHE A 875 13.95 9.45 13.81
N VAL A 876 13.72 8.14 13.91
CA VAL A 876 14.77 7.19 14.30
C VAL A 876 15.60 6.87 13.05
N GLY A 877 16.91 6.94 13.15
CA GLY A 877 17.84 6.60 12.06
C GLY A 877 18.77 5.45 12.45
N PRO A 878 19.76 5.12 11.58
CA PRO A 878 20.68 4.01 11.80
C PRO A 878 21.61 4.23 13.00
#